data_AF-A0AAW4V9C3-F1
#
_entry.id   AF-A0AAW4V9C3-F1
#
_cell.length_a   1.000
_cell.length_b   1.000
_cell.length_c   1.000
_cell.angle_alpha   90.00
_cell.angle_beta   90.00
_cell.angle_gamma   90.00
#
_symmetry.space_group_name_H-M   'P 1'
#
loop_
_entity.id
_entity.type
_entity.pdbx_description
1 polymer ?
#
loop_
_entity_poly.entity_id
_entity_poly.type
_entity_poly.pdbx_seq_one_letter_code
_entity_poly.pdbx_strand_id
1 'polypeptide(L)'
;MNKKNKLIALSVLSAMSLTSVSPLAINSFSNVIALQGDQTVNKGTVVMNQDTTIKYLDTNTDPADGTQAKDKWGQYTGWTRTYKDGDNASLNGQYNDNEWKEQTGEFSTEKGTLNKTSRAYFFRGYFNVDQASAVNGIHLSFNYKDAVIVYINGQQLTALNVPDEGYRSQDGGNGNHKDNMGYGSKETSSSVKTANLYFRDIKDMLTNGKNVIAFEIHKSNETSEGYFKLNELGINPDESLLPERESLKAISLSVGSTPTELNLNWFSTDSTNGQIQFAKKADMTGNEFPKAKAKTVNSKIEKAQADGYYANKATMSDLEENTAYVYRVGNNGHWSDTYTTTTKSKGDFSFLFAGDPQLGSSGDLASDKDGWKNTLDLVNTNPLFKDVHFIQNAGDHVEAGKNESQYDAYLSNYQGSVVYSTPFANAVGNHDYAGTAYNDHFNLPNVSNLGSSGQGNAQGDYYYIYNNALMLVLNSNNRSTAEHEEFIKNTLAKTKDNQDIKWKIVVFHHSIYSSASHASDNDILARRDTLAPMFSQNGIDLVLMGHDHVYTRSMLMDGTTALKDESFDQNGNPIHEVTDPKGLTYITANSASGSKYYEFTSNLSGDYIAVKNQEHTPNITKLDVKDNQLKIVTYRTSDLSVVDDFTINKTSTETVDKTELGKLINECSQIDDSTYTKESFTKLQDALVAAKTVLNKNDATNQDVETAYNTLKEAKDQLVKKETNQSVSSTTDKKDNTSSTNKKDNSTSSKVKTGDDTPLLALEIASTMSIIAGAIIVIKTKKKEN
;
A
#
# COMPACT_ATOMS: atom_id res chain seq x y z
N MET A 1 23.90 50.36 -5.66
CA MET A 1 23.90 50.48 -7.15
C MET A 1 22.45 50.39 -7.67
N ASN A 2 22.23 50.69 -8.95
CA ASN A 2 21.05 50.35 -9.76
C ASN A 2 19.65 50.96 -9.44
N LYS A 3 19.42 52.11 -10.09
CA LYS A 3 18.26 52.42 -10.98
C LYS A 3 16.81 52.52 -10.42
N LYS A 4 16.39 53.79 -10.32
CA LYS A 4 15.14 54.39 -10.88
C LYS A 4 13.76 54.08 -10.25
N ASN A 5 13.31 55.01 -9.39
CA ASN A 5 11.92 55.48 -9.36
C ASN A 5 11.66 56.55 -10.47
N LYS A 6 10.40 56.77 -10.90
CA LYS A 6 9.94 58.04 -11.50
C LYS A 6 8.40 58.23 -11.46
N LEU A 7 7.96 59.50 -11.39
CA LEU A 7 6.58 60.01 -11.18
C LEU A 7 5.82 60.40 -12.48
N ILE A 8 4.57 60.93 -12.33
CA ILE A 8 3.67 61.69 -13.27
C ILE A 8 2.77 60.79 -14.15
N ALA A 9 1.46 61.03 -14.41
CA ALA A 9 0.45 62.09 -14.10
C ALA A 9 -0.86 61.45 -13.51
N LEU A 10 -1.93 62.09 -12.98
CA LEU A 10 -2.47 63.46 -12.84
C LEU A 10 -3.67 63.87 -13.76
N SER A 11 -4.86 64.03 -13.14
CA SER A 11 -6.08 64.83 -13.46
C SER A 11 -6.84 64.73 -14.82
N VAL A 12 -8.16 64.44 -14.73
CA VAL A 12 -9.26 64.98 -15.57
C VAL A 12 -10.48 65.27 -14.67
N LEU A 13 -11.37 66.20 -15.05
CA LEU A 13 -12.46 66.74 -14.23
C LEU A 13 -13.78 66.84 -15.03
N SER A 14 -14.93 66.38 -14.50
CA SER A 14 -16.24 66.68 -15.11
C SER A 14 -17.47 66.53 -14.18
N ALA A 15 -18.10 67.67 -13.88
CA ALA A 15 -19.54 67.94 -13.73
C ALA A 15 -20.53 66.94 -13.07
N MET A 16 -21.08 67.39 -11.92
CA MET A 16 -22.52 67.48 -11.60
C MET A 16 -23.56 66.69 -12.44
N SER A 17 -24.45 65.97 -11.74
CA SER A 17 -25.81 66.50 -11.51
C SER A 17 -26.50 65.82 -10.31
N LEU A 18 -27.24 66.60 -9.52
CA LEU A 18 -28.32 66.07 -8.67
C LEU A 18 -29.63 66.29 -9.43
N THR A 19 -30.45 65.25 -9.54
CA THR A 19 -31.90 65.37 -9.74
C THR A 19 -32.61 64.46 -8.76
N SER A 20 -33.57 65.02 -8.03
CA SER A 20 -34.37 64.31 -7.04
C SER A 20 -35.64 63.75 -7.68
N VAL A 21 -35.91 62.46 -7.47
CA VAL A 21 -37.23 61.86 -7.76
C VAL A 21 -37.60 60.91 -6.62
N SER A 22 -38.87 60.93 -6.24
CA SER A 22 -39.45 60.16 -5.12
C SER A 22 -39.57 58.65 -5.41
N PRO A 23 -39.72 57.78 -4.40
CA PRO A 23 -39.53 56.34 -4.57
C PRO A 23 -40.71 55.61 -5.23
N LEU A 24 -40.40 54.59 -6.03
CA LEU A 24 -41.25 53.43 -6.24
C LEU A 24 -40.57 52.20 -5.64
N ALA A 25 -41.35 51.28 -5.10
CA ALA A 25 -40.85 50.12 -4.36
C ALA A 25 -40.52 48.93 -5.26
N ILE A 26 -39.36 48.30 -5.02
CA ILE A 26 -39.06 46.91 -5.40
C ILE A 26 -38.47 46.23 -4.18
N ASN A 27 -39.20 45.26 -3.62
CA ASN A 27 -38.72 44.41 -2.52
C ASN A 27 -37.96 43.21 -3.09
N SER A 28 -36.63 43.22 -2.99
CA SER A 28 -35.81 42.00 -2.85
C SER A 28 -34.32 42.36 -2.79
N PHE A 29 -33.66 42.16 -1.66
CA PHE A 29 -32.27 41.62 -1.63
C PHE A 29 -31.89 41.11 -0.23
N SER A 30 -31.49 39.84 -0.24
CA SER A 30 -30.53 39.15 0.63
C SER A 30 -30.03 39.82 1.92
N ASN A 31 -30.41 39.25 3.07
CA ASN A 31 -29.60 39.32 4.30
C ASN A 31 -28.38 38.38 4.18
N VAL A 32 -27.33 38.80 3.47
CA VAL A 32 -26.01 38.18 3.60
C VAL A 32 -25.33 38.75 4.84
N ILE A 33 -25.42 38.02 5.96
CA ILE A 33 -24.64 38.33 7.16
C ILE A 33 -23.22 37.82 6.93
N ALA A 34 -22.35 38.68 6.41
CA ALA A 34 -20.92 38.41 6.29
C ALA A 34 -20.24 38.57 7.66
N LEU A 35 -20.14 37.49 8.44
CA LEU A 35 -19.34 37.45 9.66
C LEU A 35 -17.89 37.07 9.33
N GLN A 36 -16.96 37.99 9.57
CA GLN A 36 -15.52 37.70 9.53
C GLN A 36 -15.06 37.17 10.88
N GLY A 37 -14.59 35.93 10.92
CA GLY A 37 -13.66 35.42 11.93
C GLY A 37 -14.24 35.05 13.29
N ASP A 38 -14.77 33.83 13.40
CA ASP A 38 -14.08 32.78 14.17
C ASP A 38 -14.43 31.38 13.61
N GLN A 39 -13.62 30.36 13.90
CA GLN A 39 -13.86 28.97 13.48
C GLN A 39 -14.81 28.24 14.46
N THR A 40 -16.01 28.78 14.63
CA THR A 40 -17.07 28.12 15.41
C THR A 40 -17.70 26.99 14.59
N VAL A 41 -17.36 25.75 14.92
CA VAL A 41 -18.10 24.56 14.46
C VAL A 41 -19.53 24.65 15.02
N ASN A 42 -20.48 25.00 14.16
CA ASN A 42 -21.88 25.21 14.56
C ASN A 42 -22.54 23.86 14.91
N LYS A 43 -22.44 23.48 16.19
CA LYS A 43 -23.07 22.26 16.74
C LYS A 43 -24.59 22.29 16.56
N GLY A 44 -25.15 21.16 16.15
CA GLY A 44 -26.60 20.96 15.98
C GLY A 44 -27.22 21.79 14.85
N THR A 45 -26.46 22.07 13.79
CA THR A 45 -26.98 22.88 12.67
C THR A 45 -27.92 22.05 11.81
N VAL A 46 -29.22 22.32 11.91
CA VAL A 46 -30.22 21.79 10.97
C VAL A 46 -30.01 22.43 9.60
N VAL A 47 -29.63 21.63 8.60
CA VAL A 47 -29.38 22.08 7.22
C VAL A 47 -30.53 21.75 6.28
N MET A 48 -31.39 20.79 6.62
CA MET A 48 -32.68 20.55 5.98
C MET A 48 -33.72 20.12 7.03
N ASN A 49 -35.00 20.38 6.76
CA ASN A 49 -36.11 20.03 7.64
C ASN A 49 -37.40 19.75 6.83
N GLN A 50 -38.50 19.48 7.51
CA GLN A 50 -39.82 19.28 6.88
C GLN A 50 -40.32 20.45 6.00
N ASP A 51 -39.82 21.66 6.22
CA ASP A 51 -40.18 22.87 5.47
C ASP A 51 -39.27 23.09 4.24
N THR A 52 -38.28 22.21 4.04
CA THR A 52 -37.36 22.26 2.90
C THR A 52 -38.00 21.65 1.65
N THR A 53 -37.87 22.33 0.50
CA THR A 53 -38.31 21.81 -0.79
C THR A 53 -37.41 20.66 -1.23
N ILE A 54 -38.03 19.55 -1.62
CA ILE A 54 -37.38 18.35 -2.15
C ILE A 54 -37.84 18.15 -3.60
N LYS A 55 -36.90 17.83 -4.49
CA LYS A 55 -37.21 17.37 -5.86
C LYS A 55 -37.56 15.89 -5.84
N TYR A 56 -38.55 15.47 -6.63
CA TYR A 56 -38.94 14.06 -6.71
C TYR A 56 -39.40 13.61 -8.11
N LEU A 57 -39.27 12.31 -8.33
CA LEU A 57 -39.73 11.58 -9.50
C LEU A 57 -40.66 10.44 -9.07
N ASP A 58 -41.90 10.48 -9.56
CA ASP A 58 -42.96 9.51 -9.30
C ASP A 58 -43.60 8.99 -10.61
N THR A 59 -42.91 9.12 -11.74
CA THR A 59 -43.41 8.80 -13.09
C THR A 59 -43.37 7.31 -13.46
N ASN A 60 -42.92 6.45 -12.54
CA ASN A 60 -42.64 5.03 -12.78
C ASN A 60 -41.57 4.76 -13.87
N THR A 61 -40.62 5.68 -13.99
CA THR A 61 -39.46 5.59 -14.89
C THR A 61 -38.18 5.57 -14.06
N ASP A 62 -37.19 4.79 -14.50
CA ASP A 62 -35.90 4.72 -13.80
C ASP A 62 -35.11 6.04 -14.00
N PRO A 63 -34.71 6.76 -12.93
CA PRO A 63 -33.93 7.99 -13.04
C PRO A 63 -32.48 7.75 -13.48
N ALA A 64 -32.03 6.49 -13.52
CA ALA A 64 -30.66 6.09 -13.80
C ALA A 64 -30.46 5.53 -15.22
N ASP A 65 -31.51 5.46 -16.04
CA ASP A 65 -31.38 5.00 -17.43
C ASP A 65 -30.37 5.87 -18.21
N GLY A 66 -29.48 5.22 -18.97
CA GLY A 66 -28.33 5.87 -19.62
C GLY A 66 -27.20 6.35 -18.70
N THR A 67 -27.28 6.18 -17.38
CA THR A 67 -26.11 6.38 -16.47
C THR A 67 -25.21 5.14 -16.43
N GLN A 68 -24.00 5.25 -15.87
CA GLN A 68 -23.04 4.13 -15.79
C GLN A 68 -22.66 3.74 -14.35
N ALA A 69 -22.68 4.68 -13.41
CA ALA A 69 -22.38 4.41 -12.00
C ALA A 69 -23.43 3.48 -11.38
N LYS A 70 -22.99 2.57 -10.50
CA LYS A 70 -23.82 1.55 -9.86
C LYS A 70 -23.87 1.64 -8.34
N ASP A 71 -24.55 0.69 -7.71
CA ASP A 71 -24.37 0.30 -6.32
C ASP A 71 -23.86 -1.15 -6.18
N LYS A 72 -23.67 -1.58 -4.93
CA LYS A 72 -23.32 -2.95 -4.53
C LYS A 72 -24.29 -4.05 -5.00
N TRP A 73 -25.52 -3.72 -5.38
CA TRP A 73 -26.49 -4.68 -5.92
C TRP A 73 -26.45 -4.70 -7.46
N GLY A 74 -25.61 -3.88 -8.09
CA GLY A 74 -25.44 -3.72 -9.52
C GLY A 74 -26.49 -2.82 -10.18
N GLN A 75 -27.33 -2.16 -9.39
CA GLN A 75 -28.36 -1.22 -9.84
C GLN A 75 -27.70 0.10 -10.24
N TYR A 76 -28.29 0.86 -11.16
CA TYR A 76 -27.69 2.10 -11.65
C TYR A 76 -28.06 3.29 -10.75
N THR A 77 -27.09 4.10 -10.34
CA THR A 77 -27.30 5.13 -9.28
C THR A 77 -26.76 6.52 -9.64
N GLY A 78 -26.41 6.81 -10.90
CA GLY A 78 -25.84 8.11 -11.31
C GLY A 78 -26.66 9.32 -10.82
N TRP A 79 -27.99 9.19 -10.83
CA TRP A 79 -28.95 10.18 -10.33
C TRP A 79 -28.78 10.59 -8.85
N THR A 80 -27.98 9.90 -8.05
CA THR A 80 -27.73 10.22 -6.62
C THR A 80 -26.58 11.22 -6.41
N ARG A 81 -25.88 11.61 -7.49
CA ARG A 81 -24.60 12.35 -7.43
C ARG A 81 -24.74 13.87 -7.50
N THR A 82 -23.71 14.55 -7.00
CA THR A 82 -23.35 15.93 -7.35
C THR A 82 -22.48 15.91 -8.61
N TYR A 83 -22.82 16.73 -9.59
CA TYR A 83 -22.01 16.99 -10.78
C TYR A 83 -21.46 18.42 -10.72
N LYS A 84 -20.23 18.64 -11.19
CA LYS A 84 -19.61 19.95 -11.36
C LYS A 84 -19.69 20.38 -12.83
N ASP A 85 -19.73 21.69 -13.06
CA ASP A 85 -19.59 22.25 -14.40
C ASP A 85 -18.22 21.88 -14.98
N GLY A 86 -18.21 21.01 -16.00
CA GLY A 86 -17.00 20.54 -16.67
C GLY A 86 -16.49 19.14 -16.26
N ASP A 87 -17.23 18.38 -15.45
CA ASP A 87 -16.91 16.95 -15.23
C ASP A 87 -16.92 16.18 -16.56
N ASN A 88 -15.97 15.25 -16.74
CA ASN A 88 -15.59 14.76 -18.06
C ASN A 88 -16.68 13.90 -18.74
N ALA A 89 -16.94 14.17 -20.01
CA ALA A 89 -18.16 13.74 -20.71
C ALA A 89 -18.20 12.25 -21.14
N SER A 90 -17.24 11.43 -20.72
CA SER A 90 -17.11 10.01 -21.09
C SER A 90 -17.55 9.02 -20.01
N LEU A 91 -17.74 9.46 -18.75
CA LEU A 91 -18.27 8.62 -17.65
C LEU A 91 -19.69 9.02 -17.22
N ASN A 92 -20.13 10.23 -17.60
CA ASN A 92 -21.40 10.79 -17.17
C ASN A 92 -22.36 10.96 -18.35
N GLY A 93 -23.21 9.96 -18.57
CA GLY A 93 -24.50 10.19 -19.22
C GLY A 93 -25.24 11.32 -18.47
N GLN A 94 -25.74 12.33 -19.20
CA GLN A 94 -26.12 13.62 -18.63
C GLN A 94 -27.38 13.57 -17.76
N TYR A 95 -27.23 13.16 -16.51
CA TYR A 95 -28.29 13.27 -15.52
C TYR A 95 -28.56 14.73 -15.15
N ASN A 96 -29.83 15.13 -15.17
CA ASN A 96 -30.30 16.38 -14.59
C ASN A 96 -31.70 16.20 -14.00
N ASP A 97 -32.04 16.99 -12.98
CA ASP A 97 -33.33 16.93 -12.28
C ASP A 97 -34.24 18.12 -12.64
N ASN A 98 -34.06 18.76 -13.81
CA ASN A 98 -34.79 19.98 -14.18
C ASN A 98 -36.29 19.73 -14.41
N GLU A 99 -36.68 18.53 -14.84
CA GLU A 99 -38.08 18.13 -15.05
C GLU A 99 -38.71 17.44 -13.82
N TRP A 100 -37.95 17.31 -12.71
CA TRP A 100 -38.47 16.71 -11.49
C TRP A 100 -39.44 17.65 -10.78
N LYS A 101 -40.47 17.08 -10.16
CA LYS A 101 -41.47 17.84 -9.40
C LYS A 101 -40.83 18.37 -8.11
N GLU A 102 -41.25 19.53 -7.64
CA GLU A 102 -40.82 20.11 -6.37
C GLU A 102 -41.98 20.17 -5.38
N GLN A 103 -41.73 19.78 -4.12
CA GLN A 103 -42.70 19.93 -3.03
C GLN A 103 -42.00 20.03 -1.66
N THR A 104 -42.72 20.57 -0.69
CA THR A 104 -42.36 20.60 0.74
C THR A 104 -43.19 19.57 1.51
N GLY A 105 -42.71 19.12 2.69
CA GLY A 105 -43.50 18.32 3.63
C GLY A 105 -43.63 16.83 3.27
N GLU A 106 -44.86 16.36 3.11
CA GLU A 106 -45.19 14.92 3.03
C GLU A 106 -45.54 14.46 1.61
N PHE A 107 -44.94 13.34 1.23
CA PHE A 107 -45.14 12.65 -0.03
C PHE A 107 -45.90 11.36 0.26
N SER A 108 -47.15 11.29 -0.17
CA SER A 108 -48.08 10.24 0.18
C SER A 108 -49.03 9.94 -0.99
N THR A 109 -49.17 8.66 -1.31
CA THR A 109 -50.12 8.16 -2.33
C THR A 109 -51.57 8.28 -1.85
N GLU A 110 -51.83 8.11 -0.55
CA GLU A 110 -53.13 8.34 0.09
C GLU A 110 -53.58 9.80 -0.02
N LYS A 111 -52.66 10.75 0.15
CA LYS A 111 -52.93 12.19 0.00
C LYS A 111 -52.81 12.70 -1.44
N GLY A 112 -52.51 11.82 -2.41
CA GLY A 112 -52.39 12.19 -3.83
C GLY A 112 -51.16 13.03 -4.18
N THR A 113 -50.18 13.18 -3.27
CA THR A 113 -48.91 13.86 -3.56
C THR A 113 -47.87 12.95 -4.23
N LEU A 114 -48.11 11.63 -4.25
CA LEU A 114 -47.37 10.67 -5.08
C LEU A 114 -48.31 9.89 -5.99
N ASN A 115 -47.87 9.58 -7.22
CA ASN A 115 -48.60 8.67 -8.11
C ASN A 115 -48.67 7.24 -7.53
N LYS A 116 -49.88 6.73 -7.28
CA LYS A 116 -50.13 5.38 -6.75
C LYS A 116 -49.69 4.23 -7.66
N THR A 117 -49.61 4.43 -8.98
CA THR A 117 -49.26 3.36 -9.95
C THR A 117 -47.77 3.12 -10.09
N SER A 118 -46.94 3.91 -9.40
CA SER A 118 -45.49 3.81 -9.46
C SER A 118 -44.97 2.76 -8.48
N ARG A 119 -43.86 2.10 -8.85
CA ARG A 119 -43.25 1.01 -8.08
C ARG A 119 -42.26 1.52 -7.04
N ALA A 120 -41.44 2.47 -7.48
CA ALA A 120 -40.47 3.21 -6.70
C ALA A 120 -40.70 4.72 -6.84
N TYR A 121 -40.13 5.48 -5.90
CA TYR A 121 -40.16 6.93 -5.83
C TYR A 121 -38.77 7.44 -5.48
N PHE A 122 -38.29 8.44 -6.20
CA PHE A 122 -36.92 8.94 -6.10
C PHE A 122 -36.94 10.40 -5.66
N PHE A 123 -36.09 10.76 -4.70
CA PHE A 123 -36.07 12.09 -4.09
C PHE A 123 -34.64 12.65 -4.05
N ARG A 124 -34.47 13.93 -4.39
CA ARG A 124 -33.20 14.67 -4.27
C ARG A 124 -33.39 15.91 -3.40
N GLY A 125 -32.62 15.96 -2.32
CA GLY A 125 -32.47 17.09 -1.43
C GLY A 125 -31.09 17.75 -1.59
N TYR A 126 -31.03 19.06 -1.35
CA TYR A 126 -29.80 19.85 -1.47
C TYR A 126 -29.51 20.60 -0.18
N PHE A 127 -28.25 20.55 0.27
CA PHE A 127 -27.76 21.26 1.44
C PHE A 127 -26.35 21.78 1.21
N ASN A 128 -25.92 22.77 2.01
CA ASN A 128 -24.56 23.32 1.94
C ASN A 128 -23.75 22.91 3.18
N VAL A 129 -22.45 22.70 2.98
CA VAL A 129 -21.47 22.42 4.05
C VAL A 129 -20.27 23.33 3.84
N ASP A 130 -19.98 24.22 4.78
CA ASP A 130 -18.91 25.23 4.62
C ASP A 130 -17.52 24.59 4.56
N GLN A 131 -17.26 23.60 5.42
CA GLN A 131 -16.03 22.81 5.48
C GLN A 131 -16.37 21.35 5.85
N ALA A 132 -16.32 20.43 4.88
CA ALA A 132 -16.62 19.00 5.07
C ALA A 132 -15.73 18.34 6.13
N SER A 133 -14.44 18.71 6.16
CA SER A 133 -13.45 18.25 7.15
C SER A 133 -13.72 18.73 8.58
N ALA A 134 -14.67 19.65 8.80
CA ALA A 134 -15.08 20.12 10.13
C ALA A 134 -16.41 19.48 10.60
N VAL A 135 -16.96 18.51 9.87
CA VAL A 135 -18.20 17.82 10.23
C VAL A 135 -17.89 16.53 11.00
N ASN A 136 -18.21 16.49 12.30
CA ASN A 136 -17.98 15.31 13.16
C ASN A 136 -18.93 14.14 12.84
N GLY A 137 -20.06 14.43 12.17
CA GLY A 137 -21.15 13.52 11.93
C GLY A 137 -22.44 14.23 11.51
N ILE A 138 -23.48 13.46 11.24
CA ILE A 138 -24.83 13.94 10.88
C ILE A 138 -25.93 13.24 11.70
N HIS A 139 -27.03 13.96 11.90
CA HIS A 139 -28.32 13.44 12.33
C HIS A 139 -29.27 13.43 11.13
N LEU A 140 -29.92 12.29 10.88
CA LEU A 140 -30.89 12.14 9.80
C LEU A 140 -32.19 11.52 10.33
N SER A 141 -33.27 12.30 10.27
CA SER A 141 -34.61 11.90 10.72
C SER A 141 -35.61 11.99 9.58
N PHE A 142 -36.29 10.89 9.28
CA PHE A 142 -37.29 10.81 8.20
C PHE A 142 -38.29 9.68 8.40
N ASN A 143 -39.36 9.69 7.61
CA ASN A 143 -40.37 8.65 7.58
C ASN A 143 -40.45 7.99 6.20
N TYR A 144 -40.68 6.67 6.20
CA TYR A 144 -40.85 5.82 5.03
C TYR A 144 -41.83 4.68 5.37
N LYS A 145 -42.46 4.01 4.40
CA LYS A 145 -43.37 2.87 4.70
C LYS A 145 -42.67 1.52 4.58
N ASP A 146 -42.43 1.07 3.34
CA ASP A 146 -41.89 -0.25 3.06
C ASP A 146 -40.35 -0.24 3.14
N ALA A 147 -39.65 0.14 2.06
CA ALA A 147 -38.18 0.09 2.02
C ALA A 147 -37.56 1.40 1.52
N VAL A 148 -36.30 1.65 1.92
CA VAL A 148 -35.56 2.87 1.58
C VAL A 148 -34.06 2.60 1.39
N ILE A 149 -33.45 3.21 0.36
CA ILE A 149 -32.01 3.45 0.27
C ILE A 149 -31.75 4.96 0.41
N VAL A 150 -30.67 5.35 1.09
CA VAL A 150 -30.25 6.74 1.25
C VAL A 150 -28.80 6.89 0.78
N TYR A 151 -28.52 7.93 0.01
CA TYR A 151 -27.20 8.26 -0.51
C TYR A 151 -26.82 9.71 -0.19
N ILE A 152 -25.52 9.97 -0.06
CA ILE A 152 -24.96 11.33 -0.05
C ILE A 152 -23.90 11.42 -1.16
N ASN A 153 -24.04 12.38 -2.06
CA ASN A 153 -23.13 12.65 -3.19
C ASN A 153 -22.74 11.43 -4.05
N GLY A 154 -23.59 10.40 -4.14
CA GLY A 154 -23.31 9.15 -4.86
C GLY A 154 -22.88 7.96 -3.99
N GLN A 155 -22.53 8.18 -2.72
CA GLN A 155 -22.14 7.12 -1.79
C GLN A 155 -23.35 6.69 -0.94
N GLN A 156 -23.60 5.39 -0.82
CA GLN A 156 -24.71 4.88 -0.01
C GLN A 156 -24.45 5.11 1.49
N LEU A 157 -25.34 5.87 2.15
CA LEU A 157 -25.28 6.15 3.59
C LEU A 157 -25.94 5.06 4.42
N THR A 158 -27.11 4.57 3.97
CA THR A 158 -27.84 3.47 4.64
C THR A 158 -28.85 2.83 3.70
N ALA A 159 -29.34 1.64 4.05
CA ALA A 159 -30.51 1.02 3.45
C ALA A 159 -31.32 0.33 4.54
N LEU A 160 -32.62 0.58 4.59
CA LEU A 160 -33.51 0.03 5.61
C LEU A 160 -34.62 -0.77 4.94
N ASN A 161 -34.80 -2.02 5.37
CA ASN A 161 -35.85 -2.94 4.91
C ASN A 161 -35.80 -3.29 3.40
N VAL A 162 -34.67 -3.04 2.74
CA VAL A 162 -34.39 -3.45 1.34
C VAL A 162 -34.18 -4.97 1.29
N PRO A 163 -34.60 -5.69 0.23
CA PRO A 163 -34.27 -7.10 0.05
C PRO A 163 -32.76 -7.34 0.05
N ASP A 164 -32.31 -8.52 0.49
CA ASP A 164 -30.87 -8.82 0.59
C ASP A 164 -30.17 -8.79 -0.79
N GLU A 165 -30.92 -9.12 -1.86
CA GLU A 165 -30.52 -9.10 -3.27
C GLU A 165 -30.72 -7.75 -3.99
N GLY A 166 -31.24 -6.73 -3.30
CA GLY A 166 -31.55 -5.41 -3.87
C GLY A 166 -32.86 -5.41 -4.67
N TYR A 167 -32.94 -4.56 -5.70
CA TYR A 167 -34.00 -4.63 -6.71
C TYR A 167 -33.39 -4.89 -8.08
N ARG A 168 -34.10 -5.68 -8.89
CA ARG A 168 -33.79 -5.90 -10.31
C ARG A 168 -35.11 -6.09 -11.05
N SER A 169 -35.22 -5.57 -12.26
CA SER A 169 -36.41 -5.82 -13.08
C SER A 169 -36.30 -7.17 -13.79
N GLN A 170 -37.44 -7.84 -14.03
CA GLN A 170 -37.48 -9.06 -14.86
C GLN A 170 -37.51 -8.76 -16.37
N ASP A 171 -37.42 -7.49 -16.78
CA ASP A 171 -37.40 -7.07 -18.18
C ASP A 171 -36.03 -7.39 -18.80
N GLY A 172 -35.87 -8.61 -19.34
CA GLY A 172 -34.72 -9.01 -20.17
C GLY A 172 -34.68 -8.31 -21.53
N GLY A 173 -34.77 -6.98 -21.53
CA GLY A 173 -34.85 -6.11 -22.70
C GLY A 173 -33.49 -5.61 -23.17
N ASN A 174 -33.27 -5.65 -24.48
CA ASN A 174 -32.00 -5.30 -25.12
C ASN A 174 -31.71 -3.77 -25.10
N GLY A 175 -31.10 -3.26 -24.02
CA GLY A 175 -30.29 -2.03 -24.06
C GLY A 175 -30.58 -0.93 -23.02
N ASN A 176 -31.71 -0.96 -22.30
CA ASN A 176 -32.06 0.06 -21.30
C ASN A 176 -32.24 -0.59 -19.92
N HIS A 177 -31.60 -0.01 -18.91
CA HIS A 177 -31.60 -0.54 -17.55
C HIS A 177 -32.78 0.03 -16.74
N LYS A 178 -33.43 -0.83 -15.93
CA LYS A 178 -34.60 -0.48 -15.12
C LYS A 178 -34.52 -1.08 -13.71
N ASP A 179 -33.30 -1.29 -13.23
CA ASP A 179 -33.07 -2.16 -12.08
C ASP A 179 -33.68 -1.57 -10.78
N ASN A 180 -33.73 -0.24 -10.68
CA ASN A 180 -34.37 0.51 -9.59
C ASN A 180 -35.91 0.44 -9.62
N MET A 181 -36.53 -0.24 -10.61
CA MET A 181 -37.99 -0.25 -10.78
C MET A 181 -38.67 -1.51 -10.22
N GLY A 182 -38.00 -2.28 -9.37
CA GLY A 182 -38.58 -3.44 -8.68
C GLY A 182 -39.54 -3.06 -7.54
N TYR A 183 -40.56 -3.89 -7.32
CA TYR A 183 -41.24 -3.96 -6.02
C TYR A 183 -40.40 -4.80 -5.05
N GLY A 184 -40.36 -4.43 -3.78
CA GLY A 184 -39.73 -5.29 -2.77
C GLY A 184 -39.58 -4.63 -1.40
N SER A 185 -39.44 -5.49 -0.39
CA SER A 185 -39.11 -5.15 0.99
C SER A 185 -38.74 -6.43 1.72
N LYS A 186 -37.75 -6.43 2.61
CA LYS A 186 -37.41 -7.58 3.44
C LYS A 186 -38.58 -8.00 4.36
N GLU A 187 -39.34 -7.01 4.83
CA GLU A 187 -40.61 -7.17 5.55
C GLU A 187 -41.66 -6.19 4.97
N THR A 188 -42.82 -6.69 4.52
CA THR A 188 -43.94 -5.82 4.10
C THR A 188 -44.49 -5.02 5.28
N SER A 189 -44.58 -3.69 5.15
CA SER A 189 -44.99 -2.82 6.26
C SER A 189 -46.46 -2.42 6.20
N SER A 190 -47.21 -2.74 7.25
CA SER A 190 -48.58 -2.24 7.44
C SER A 190 -48.64 -0.75 7.78
N SER A 191 -47.56 -0.16 8.31
CA SER A 191 -47.53 1.22 8.81
C SER A 191 -46.31 2.00 8.32
N VAL A 192 -46.40 3.34 8.39
CA VAL A 192 -45.23 4.21 8.25
C VAL A 192 -44.26 3.95 9.41
N LYS A 193 -42.96 3.84 9.08
CA LYS A 193 -41.83 3.71 9.99
C LYS A 193 -41.14 5.08 10.16
N THR A 194 -40.46 5.29 11.28
CA THR A 194 -39.57 6.45 11.50
C THR A 194 -38.14 5.97 11.57
N ALA A 195 -37.27 6.52 10.73
CA ALA A 195 -35.82 6.41 10.88
C ALA A 195 -35.31 7.66 11.60
N ASN A 196 -34.48 7.48 12.62
CA ASN A 196 -33.85 8.58 13.35
C ASN A 196 -32.42 8.19 13.70
N LEU A 197 -31.48 8.53 12.81
CA LEU A 197 -30.17 7.92 12.72
C LEU A 197 -29.06 8.94 12.95
N TYR A 198 -27.97 8.51 13.59
CA TYR A 198 -26.76 9.30 13.78
C TYR A 198 -25.57 8.59 13.13
N PHE A 199 -24.76 9.32 12.39
CA PHE A 199 -23.60 8.80 11.67
C PHE A 199 -22.35 9.61 12.00
N ARG A 200 -21.24 8.94 12.32
CA ARG A 200 -19.93 9.54 12.62
C ARG A 200 -19.00 9.35 11.41
N ASP A 201 -17.93 10.15 11.34
CA ASP A 201 -16.79 9.99 10.41
C ASP A 201 -17.15 10.10 8.90
N ILE A 202 -18.37 10.56 8.59
CA ILE A 202 -18.93 10.76 7.24
C ILE A 202 -18.27 11.89 6.39
N LYS A 203 -17.17 12.50 6.86
CA LYS A 203 -16.53 13.66 6.21
C LYS A 203 -16.15 13.36 4.75
N ASP A 204 -15.78 12.11 4.48
CA ASP A 204 -15.34 11.60 3.18
C ASP A 204 -16.50 11.32 2.19
N MET A 205 -17.75 11.45 2.67
CA MET A 205 -18.95 11.49 1.83
C MET A 205 -19.32 12.92 1.41
N LEU A 206 -18.79 13.94 2.09
CA LEU A 206 -19.18 15.34 1.93
C LEU A 206 -18.21 16.14 1.04
N THR A 207 -18.71 17.25 0.51
CA THR A 207 -17.93 18.22 -0.25
C THR A 207 -18.11 19.63 0.33
N ASN A 208 -17.13 20.52 0.14
CA ASN A 208 -17.28 21.93 0.49
C ASN A 208 -18.26 22.60 -0.50
N GLY A 209 -19.26 23.31 0.02
CA GLY A 209 -20.34 23.90 -0.78
C GLY A 209 -21.54 22.96 -0.91
N LYS A 210 -22.08 22.83 -2.13
CA LYS A 210 -23.36 22.18 -2.42
C LYS A 210 -23.25 20.65 -2.43
N ASN A 211 -24.00 20.01 -1.54
CA ASN A 211 -24.12 18.56 -1.41
C ASN A 211 -25.52 18.09 -1.85
N VAL A 212 -25.63 16.81 -2.24
CA VAL A 212 -26.88 16.09 -2.51
C VAL A 212 -27.09 15.03 -1.43
N ILE A 213 -28.31 14.97 -0.89
CA ILE A 213 -28.84 13.77 -0.24
C ILE A 213 -29.95 13.20 -1.12
N ALA A 214 -29.92 11.90 -1.37
CA ALA A 214 -30.90 11.23 -2.23
C ALA A 214 -31.59 10.09 -1.47
N PHE A 215 -32.90 9.91 -1.71
CA PHE A 215 -33.71 8.83 -1.13
C PHE A 215 -34.42 8.07 -2.23
N GLU A 216 -34.44 6.75 -2.10
CA GLU A 216 -35.01 5.81 -3.05
C GLU A 216 -35.97 4.89 -2.29
N ILE A 217 -37.27 5.00 -2.60
CA ILE A 217 -38.36 4.42 -1.80
C ILE A 217 -39.13 3.43 -2.65
N HIS A 218 -39.15 2.15 -2.24
CA HIS A 218 -39.86 1.09 -2.95
C HIS A 218 -41.11 0.67 -2.21
N LYS A 219 -42.19 0.43 -2.97
CA LYS A 219 -43.36 -0.30 -2.49
C LYS A 219 -43.03 -1.79 -2.40
N SER A 220 -43.53 -2.45 -1.36
CA SER A 220 -43.44 -3.91 -1.20
C SER A 220 -44.17 -4.69 -2.30
N ASN A 221 -45.26 -4.13 -2.84
CA ASN A 221 -46.06 -4.68 -3.93
C ASN A 221 -46.99 -3.60 -4.52
N GLU A 222 -47.72 -3.93 -5.58
CA GLU A 222 -48.64 -3.03 -6.29
C GLU A 222 -49.71 -2.38 -5.40
N THR A 223 -50.23 -3.12 -4.42
CA THR A 223 -51.29 -2.66 -3.49
C THR A 223 -50.77 -1.90 -2.28
N SER A 224 -49.45 -1.74 -2.11
CA SER A 224 -48.92 -0.88 -1.05
C SER A 224 -49.02 0.60 -1.40
N GLU A 225 -48.81 1.44 -0.40
CA GLU A 225 -48.87 2.90 -0.51
C GLU A 225 -47.44 3.46 -0.48
N GLY A 226 -47.10 4.36 -1.40
CA GLY A 226 -45.88 5.15 -1.30
C GLY A 226 -45.99 6.20 -0.18
N TYR A 227 -44.98 6.27 0.68
CA TYR A 227 -44.86 7.30 1.72
C TYR A 227 -43.39 7.70 1.93
N PHE A 228 -43.13 9.01 1.91
CA PHE A 228 -41.88 9.62 2.35
C PHE A 228 -42.14 10.96 3.05
N LYS A 229 -41.37 11.28 4.09
CA LYS A 229 -41.30 12.63 4.66
C LYS A 229 -39.92 12.85 5.29
N LEU A 230 -39.19 13.87 4.85
CA LEU A 230 -38.01 14.34 5.58
C LEU A 230 -38.48 15.08 6.85
N ASN A 231 -37.91 14.77 8.01
CA ASN A 231 -38.14 15.52 9.24
C ASN A 231 -36.97 16.49 9.50
N GLU A 232 -35.74 15.98 9.46
CA GLU A 232 -34.51 16.73 9.74
C GLU A 232 -33.29 16.09 9.07
N LEU A 233 -32.39 16.92 8.53
CA LEU A 233 -30.98 16.62 8.34
C LEU A 233 -30.17 17.68 9.11
N GLY A 234 -29.45 17.24 10.14
CA GLY A 234 -28.57 18.09 10.94
C GLY A 234 -27.10 17.69 10.77
N ILE A 235 -26.20 18.67 10.75
CA ILE A 235 -24.75 18.46 10.80
C ILE A 235 -24.20 18.82 12.18
N ASN A 236 -23.09 18.20 12.56
CA ASN A 236 -22.42 18.40 13.85
C ASN A 236 -23.31 18.16 15.09
N PRO A 237 -24.02 17.02 15.20
CA PRO A 237 -24.80 16.69 16.39
C PRO A 237 -23.92 16.63 17.65
N ASP A 238 -24.55 16.58 18.83
CA ASP A 238 -23.83 16.35 20.07
C ASP A 238 -23.07 15.02 20.01
N GLU A 239 -21.82 15.02 20.47
CA GLU A 239 -20.94 13.85 20.35
C GLU A 239 -21.42 12.66 21.20
N SER A 240 -22.24 12.90 22.22
CA SER A 240 -22.92 11.85 23.00
C SER A 240 -24.07 11.15 22.26
N LEU A 241 -24.50 11.66 21.11
CA LEU A 241 -25.52 11.04 20.24
C LEU A 241 -24.90 10.29 19.05
N LEU A 242 -23.62 10.52 18.76
CA LEU A 242 -22.90 9.81 17.70
C LEU A 242 -22.53 8.39 18.16
N PRO A 243 -22.54 7.40 17.25
CA PRO A 243 -22.01 6.07 17.54
C PRO A 243 -20.61 6.10 18.16
N GLU A 244 -20.29 5.16 19.03
CA GLU A 244 -18.91 4.95 19.49
C GLU A 244 -18.02 4.50 18.32
N ARG A 245 -16.72 4.82 18.40
CA ARG A 245 -15.73 4.33 17.44
C ARG A 245 -15.30 2.92 17.79
N GLU A 246 -15.02 2.11 16.77
CA GLU A 246 -14.40 0.80 16.94
C GLU A 246 -13.05 0.97 17.66
N SER A 247 -12.84 0.26 18.78
CA SER A 247 -11.60 0.42 19.57
C SER A 247 -10.32 0.01 18.82
N LEU A 248 -10.48 -0.82 17.78
CA LEU A 248 -9.44 -1.33 16.88
C LEU A 248 -10.04 -1.47 15.48
N LYS A 249 -9.41 -0.90 14.44
CA LYS A 249 -9.79 -1.11 13.02
C LYS A 249 -8.57 -1.10 12.10
N ALA A 250 -8.77 -1.12 10.77
CA ALA A 250 -7.74 -0.93 9.76
C ALA A 250 -6.51 -1.86 9.92
N ILE A 251 -6.76 -3.11 10.28
CA ILE A 251 -5.72 -4.12 10.46
C ILE A 251 -5.20 -4.54 9.07
N SER A 252 -3.89 -4.48 8.85
CA SER A 252 -3.24 -4.92 7.61
C SER A 252 -2.01 -5.79 7.88
N LEU A 253 -1.82 -6.81 7.04
CA LEU A 253 -0.68 -7.73 7.06
C LEU A 253 0.22 -7.43 5.86
N SER A 254 1.50 -7.15 6.11
CA SER A 254 2.51 -6.83 5.09
C SER A 254 3.71 -7.78 5.15
N VAL A 255 4.46 -7.87 4.04
CA VAL A 255 5.72 -8.62 4.01
C VAL A 255 6.73 -8.03 5.00
N GLY A 256 7.49 -8.89 5.69
CA GLY A 256 8.67 -8.47 6.43
C GLY A 256 9.91 -8.36 5.55
N SER A 257 11.08 -8.21 6.15
CA SER A 257 12.36 -8.09 5.44
C SER A 257 12.78 -9.39 4.75
N THR A 258 12.30 -10.52 5.28
CA THR A 258 12.53 -11.89 4.82
C THR A 258 11.26 -12.73 5.01
N PRO A 259 11.15 -13.95 4.44
CA PRO A 259 10.01 -14.86 4.66
C PRO A 259 9.82 -15.34 6.11
N THR A 260 10.76 -15.03 7.01
CA THR A 260 10.67 -15.33 8.46
C THR A 260 10.10 -14.17 9.29
N GLU A 261 9.73 -13.08 8.62
CA GLU A 261 9.13 -11.89 9.22
C GLU A 261 7.78 -11.55 8.56
N LEU A 262 6.83 -11.07 9.36
CA LEU A 262 5.57 -10.48 8.88
C LEU A 262 5.32 -9.17 9.60
N ASN A 263 5.08 -8.11 8.84
CA ASN A 263 4.76 -6.79 9.37
C ASN A 263 3.24 -6.65 9.56
N LEU A 264 2.84 -6.00 10.65
CA LEU A 264 1.45 -5.70 10.98
C LEU A 264 1.27 -4.20 11.23
N ASN A 265 0.13 -3.69 10.80
CA ASN A 265 -0.39 -2.38 11.16
C ASN A 265 -1.84 -2.50 11.65
N TRP A 266 -2.27 -1.60 12.54
CA TRP A 266 -3.68 -1.41 12.89
C TRP A 266 -3.93 -0.01 13.46
N PHE A 267 -5.19 0.45 13.43
CA PHE A 267 -5.61 1.66 14.14
C PHE A 267 -6.20 1.30 15.51
N SER A 268 -5.99 2.16 16.51
CA SER A 268 -6.68 2.09 17.81
C SER A 268 -7.13 3.48 18.26
N THR A 269 -8.22 3.55 19.04
CA THR A 269 -8.63 4.79 19.73
C THR A 269 -7.79 5.07 20.98
N ASP A 270 -7.03 4.10 21.47
CA ASP A 270 -6.14 4.25 22.63
C ASP A 270 -4.77 4.80 22.19
N SER A 271 -4.24 5.76 22.96
CA SER A 271 -2.95 6.45 22.70
C SER A 271 -1.72 5.75 23.29
N THR A 272 -1.90 4.62 23.98
CA THR A 272 -0.81 3.79 24.50
C THR A 272 -0.35 2.76 23.47
N ASN A 273 0.93 2.40 23.49
CA ASN A 273 1.50 1.36 22.61
C ASN A 273 0.70 0.06 22.73
N GLY A 274 0.15 -0.39 21.61
CA GLY A 274 -0.48 -1.69 21.48
C GLY A 274 0.53 -2.84 21.38
N GLN A 275 0.01 -4.04 21.17
CA GLN A 275 0.77 -5.29 21.11
C GLN A 275 0.21 -6.23 20.04
N ILE A 276 1.11 -6.93 19.35
CA ILE A 276 0.79 -8.19 18.66
C ILE A 276 0.99 -9.32 19.67
N GLN A 277 0.06 -10.29 19.70
CA GLN A 277 0.32 -11.61 20.24
C GLN A 277 0.21 -12.66 19.13
N PHE A 278 1.18 -13.58 19.04
CA PHE A 278 1.16 -14.66 18.05
C PHE A 278 1.75 -15.98 18.56
N ALA A 279 1.23 -17.10 18.07
CA ALA A 279 1.60 -18.46 18.45
C ALA A 279 1.38 -19.43 17.26
N LYS A 280 1.91 -20.65 17.32
CA LYS A 280 1.60 -21.67 16.31
C LYS A 280 0.13 -22.07 16.43
N LYS A 281 -0.55 -22.27 15.30
CA LYS A 281 -1.97 -22.68 15.29
C LYS A 281 -2.19 -24.04 15.96
N ALA A 282 -1.19 -24.92 15.91
CA ALA A 282 -1.20 -26.21 16.61
C ALA A 282 -1.22 -26.11 18.15
N ASP A 283 -0.99 -24.92 18.72
CA ASP A 283 -1.07 -24.69 20.17
C ASP A 283 -2.48 -24.29 20.66
N MET A 284 -3.42 -24.01 19.75
CA MET A 284 -4.81 -23.69 20.10
C MET A 284 -5.52 -24.87 20.79
N THR A 285 -6.45 -24.56 21.68
CA THR A 285 -7.39 -25.55 22.24
C THR A 285 -8.80 -25.15 21.83
N GLY A 286 -9.39 -25.89 20.88
CA GLY A 286 -10.61 -25.46 20.20
C GLY A 286 -10.40 -24.10 19.53
N ASN A 287 -11.25 -23.12 19.85
CA ASN A 287 -11.17 -21.76 19.32
C ASN A 287 -10.37 -20.80 20.24
N GLU A 288 -9.80 -21.26 21.35
CA GLU A 288 -9.11 -20.38 22.29
C GLU A 288 -7.69 -19.99 21.83
N PHE A 289 -7.39 -18.69 21.89
CA PHE A 289 -6.06 -18.16 21.61
C PHE A 289 -5.05 -18.59 22.71
N PRO A 290 -3.91 -19.21 22.37
CA PRO A 290 -3.02 -19.88 23.33
C PRO A 290 -2.07 -18.89 24.04
N LYS A 291 -2.64 -17.96 24.83
CA LYS A 291 -1.94 -16.86 25.52
C LYS A 291 -0.65 -17.27 26.23
N ALA A 292 -0.64 -18.44 26.89
CA ALA A 292 0.51 -18.95 27.65
C ALA A 292 1.72 -19.39 26.79
N LYS A 293 1.56 -19.52 25.47
CA LYS A 293 2.60 -19.88 24.50
C LYS A 293 2.88 -18.77 23.47
N ALA A 294 2.19 -17.64 23.56
CA ALA A 294 2.29 -16.58 22.57
C ALA A 294 3.55 -15.72 22.75
N LYS A 295 4.31 -15.50 21.66
CA LYS A 295 5.23 -14.37 21.55
C LYS A 295 4.40 -13.08 21.61
N THR A 296 4.91 -12.05 22.29
CA THR A 296 4.27 -10.71 22.38
C THR A 296 5.25 -9.66 21.90
N VAL A 297 4.82 -8.75 21.03
CA VAL A 297 5.64 -7.65 20.47
C VAL A 297 4.90 -6.33 20.63
N ASN A 298 5.53 -5.33 21.25
CA ASN A 298 4.96 -3.99 21.39
C ASN A 298 4.99 -3.22 20.06
N SER A 299 3.98 -2.40 19.81
CA SER A 299 3.95 -1.48 18.67
C SER A 299 4.84 -0.26 18.87
N LYS A 300 5.25 0.35 17.77
CA LYS A 300 5.42 1.80 17.68
C LYS A 300 4.04 2.42 17.40
N ILE A 301 3.76 3.58 17.97
CA ILE A 301 2.46 4.25 17.86
C ILE A 301 2.64 5.70 17.40
N GLU A 302 1.85 6.10 16.40
CA GLU A 302 1.85 7.45 15.81
C GLU A 302 0.39 7.91 15.66
N LYS A 303 0.12 9.23 15.62
CA LYS A 303 -1.25 9.73 15.45
C LYS A 303 -1.66 9.58 13.98
N ALA A 304 -2.76 8.89 13.71
CA ALA A 304 -3.27 8.68 12.35
C ALA A 304 -4.01 9.92 11.80
N GLN A 305 -4.21 9.95 10.49
CA GLN A 305 -5.10 10.88 9.80
C GLN A 305 -6.59 10.60 10.04
N ALA A 306 -6.95 9.36 10.35
CA ALA A 306 -8.29 9.00 10.82
C ALA A 306 -8.60 9.65 12.17
N ASP A 307 -9.70 10.40 12.25
CA ASP A 307 -10.00 11.24 13.40
C ASP A 307 -10.26 10.41 14.66
N GLY A 308 -9.51 10.69 15.73
CA GLY A 308 -9.60 9.96 16.99
C GLY A 308 -8.85 8.62 17.02
N TYR A 309 -8.02 8.30 16.02
CA TYR A 309 -7.22 7.08 15.95
C TYR A 309 -5.70 7.32 16.01
N TYR A 310 -4.99 6.25 16.39
CA TYR A 310 -3.54 6.13 16.38
C TYR A 310 -3.12 4.88 15.60
N ALA A 311 -2.19 5.04 14.66
CA ALA A 311 -1.60 3.95 13.89
C ALA A 311 -0.56 3.20 14.74
N ASN A 312 -0.67 1.87 14.78
CA ASN A 312 0.15 0.98 15.58
C ASN A 312 0.88 -0.01 14.66
N LYS A 313 2.22 -0.04 14.73
CA LYS A 313 3.09 -0.84 13.85
C LYS A 313 4.04 -1.75 14.61
N ALA A 314 4.08 -3.03 14.24
CA ALA A 314 5.05 -3.99 14.77
C ALA A 314 5.31 -5.15 13.77
N THR A 315 6.32 -5.95 14.07
CA THR A 315 6.78 -7.06 13.23
C THR A 315 6.76 -8.36 14.03
N MET A 316 6.20 -9.43 13.47
CA MET A 316 6.35 -10.79 13.97
C MET A 316 7.65 -11.36 13.41
N SER A 317 8.61 -11.68 14.28
CA SER A 317 9.94 -12.23 13.92
C SER A 317 10.07 -13.72 14.23
N ASP A 318 11.14 -14.32 13.68
CA ASP A 318 11.54 -15.71 13.88
C ASP A 318 10.36 -16.67 13.70
N LEU A 319 9.69 -16.52 12.55
CA LEU A 319 8.66 -17.42 12.07
C LEU A 319 9.33 -18.59 11.37
N GLU A 320 9.04 -19.81 11.84
CA GLU A 320 9.37 -21.05 11.14
C GLU A 320 8.64 -21.12 9.78
N GLU A 321 9.28 -21.75 8.79
CA GLU A 321 8.69 -22.02 7.47
C GLU A 321 7.54 -23.04 7.54
N ASN A 322 6.69 -23.09 6.50
CA ASN A 322 5.58 -24.05 6.35
C ASN A 322 4.64 -24.15 7.58
N THR A 323 4.53 -23.09 8.37
CA THR A 323 3.91 -23.13 9.70
C THR A 323 2.69 -22.21 9.77
N ALA A 324 1.54 -22.77 10.13
CA ALA A 324 0.35 -22.00 10.43
C ALA A 324 0.50 -21.29 11.78
N TYR A 325 0.38 -19.96 11.78
CA TYR A 325 0.37 -19.11 12.98
C TYR A 325 -1.02 -18.53 13.21
N VAL A 326 -1.38 -18.35 14.48
CA VAL A 326 -2.50 -17.49 14.87
C VAL A 326 -1.98 -16.25 15.56
N TYR A 327 -2.59 -15.11 15.23
CA TYR A 327 -2.20 -13.81 15.76
C TYR A 327 -3.44 -12.95 16.08
N ARG A 328 -3.21 -11.93 16.91
CA ARG A 328 -4.19 -10.89 17.24
C ARG A 328 -3.46 -9.63 17.68
N VAL A 329 -4.09 -8.49 17.47
CA VAL A 329 -3.55 -7.16 17.82
C VAL A 329 -4.42 -6.51 18.91
N GLY A 330 -3.88 -5.56 19.67
CA GLY A 330 -4.66 -4.91 20.73
C GLY A 330 -3.94 -3.82 21.49
N ASN A 331 -4.70 -2.91 22.10
CA ASN A 331 -4.22 -1.82 22.95
C ASN A 331 -4.97 -1.87 24.28
N ASN A 332 -4.27 -1.61 25.40
CA ASN A 332 -4.88 -1.47 26.73
C ASN A 332 -5.86 -2.61 27.14
N GLY A 333 -5.56 -3.85 26.73
CA GLY A 333 -6.38 -5.03 27.02
C GLY A 333 -7.59 -5.25 26.10
N HIS A 334 -7.94 -4.30 25.23
CA HIS A 334 -8.82 -4.53 24.08
C HIS A 334 -8.04 -5.31 23.02
N TRP A 335 -8.67 -6.33 22.41
CA TRP A 335 -8.04 -7.20 21.42
C TRP A 335 -8.95 -7.36 20.21
N SER A 336 -8.33 -7.52 19.04
CA SER A 336 -8.99 -7.99 17.82
C SER A 336 -9.48 -9.44 17.96
N ASP A 337 -10.24 -9.87 16.95
CA ASP A 337 -10.40 -11.28 16.63
C ASP A 337 -9.04 -12.00 16.46
N THR A 338 -9.08 -13.33 16.53
CA THR A 338 -7.91 -14.18 16.27
C THR A 338 -7.84 -14.56 14.80
N TYR A 339 -6.82 -14.04 14.11
CA TYR A 339 -6.55 -14.29 12.70
C TYR A 339 -5.61 -15.49 12.51
N THR A 340 -5.56 -16.03 11.30
CA THR A 340 -4.61 -17.07 10.90
C THR A 340 -3.83 -16.63 9.67
N THR A 341 -2.50 -16.74 9.73
CA THR A 341 -1.62 -16.71 8.56
C THR A 341 -0.82 -18.02 8.49
N THR A 342 -0.16 -18.31 7.38
CA THR A 342 0.68 -19.51 7.22
C THR A 342 1.92 -19.16 6.43
N THR A 343 3.09 -19.27 7.07
CA THR A 343 4.36 -19.16 6.37
C THR A 343 4.50 -20.34 5.39
N LYS A 344 5.17 -20.09 4.28
CA LYS A 344 5.37 -21.06 3.19
C LYS A 344 6.82 -21.59 3.20
N SER A 345 7.22 -22.27 2.14
CA SER A 345 8.55 -22.86 1.95
C SER A 345 9.63 -21.83 1.59
N LYS A 346 10.89 -22.20 1.83
CA LYS A 346 12.06 -21.60 1.18
C LYS A 346 12.29 -22.22 -0.20
N GLY A 347 13.09 -21.54 -1.04
CA GLY A 347 13.32 -21.93 -2.44
C GLY A 347 12.22 -21.40 -3.37
N ASP A 348 11.74 -22.23 -4.30
CA ASP A 348 10.65 -21.91 -5.22
C ASP A 348 9.44 -21.29 -4.49
N PHE A 349 8.91 -20.20 -5.03
CA PHE A 349 7.74 -19.51 -4.48
C PHE A 349 6.84 -18.94 -5.58
N SER A 350 5.65 -18.47 -5.22
CA SER A 350 4.81 -17.70 -6.15
C SER A 350 4.15 -16.50 -5.47
N PHE A 351 3.91 -15.43 -6.22
CA PHE A 351 3.20 -14.25 -5.75
C PHE A 351 2.19 -13.75 -6.80
N LEU A 352 1.20 -12.98 -6.34
CA LEU A 352 0.33 -12.23 -7.24
C LEU A 352 0.82 -10.81 -7.40
N PHE A 353 0.70 -10.27 -8.61
CA PHE A 353 0.89 -8.87 -8.92
C PHE A 353 -0.43 -8.24 -9.37
N ALA A 354 -0.81 -7.15 -8.71
CA ALA A 354 -2.03 -6.39 -8.92
C ALA A 354 -1.69 -4.94 -9.29
N GLY A 355 -2.40 -4.39 -10.28
CA GLY A 355 -2.41 -2.96 -10.59
C GLY A 355 -3.69 -2.31 -10.10
N ASP A 356 -3.56 -1.07 -9.62
CA ASP A 356 -4.61 -0.04 -9.61
C ASP A 356 -6.03 -0.54 -9.20
N PRO A 357 -6.22 -1.08 -7.97
CA PRO A 357 -7.55 -1.29 -7.41
C PRO A 357 -8.33 0.03 -7.28
N GLN A 358 -7.62 1.13 -6.98
CA GLN A 358 -8.05 2.52 -6.97
C GLN A 358 -9.49 2.71 -6.47
N LEU A 359 -9.78 2.22 -5.26
CA LEU A 359 -11.14 2.19 -4.73
C LEU A 359 -11.71 3.60 -4.62
N GLY A 360 -12.87 3.81 -5.26
CA GLY A 360 -13.55 5.09 -5.42
C GLY A 360 -13.47 5.67 -6.84
N SER A 361 -12.66 5.12 -7.75
CA SER A 361 -12.44 5.71 -9.10
C SER A 361 -13.66 5.58 -10.02
N SER A 362 -14.49 4.54 -9.85
CA SER A 362 -15.77 4.43 -10.56
C SER A 362 -16.83 5.42 -10.03
N GLY A 363 -16.54 6.04 -8.88
CA GLY A 363 -17.50 6.78 -8.07
C GLY A 363 -18.40 5.89 -7.19
N ASP A 364 -18.47 4.57 -7.39
CA ASP A 364 -19.09 3.64 -6.44
C ASP A 364 -18.04 2.82 -5.69
N LEU A 365 -17.73 3.29 -4.50
CA LEU A 365 -16.82 2.61 -3.57
C LEU A 365 -17.31 1.20 -3.18
N ALA A 366 -18.62 0.91 -3.24
CA ALA A 366 -19.13 -0.40 -2.88
C ALA A 366 -18.85 -1.44 -3.99
N SER A 367 -19.15 -1.12 -5.25
CA SER A 367 -18.75 -1.92 -6.42
C SER A 367 -17.22 -2.09 -6.50
N ASP A 368 -16.43 -1.02 -6.31
CA ASP A 368 -14.96 -1.12 -6.39
C ASP A 368 -14.39 -2.06 -5.31
N LYS A 369 -14.95 -2.00 -4.10
CA LYS A 369 -14.61 -2.86 -2.97
C LYS A 369 -15.03 -4.32 -3.23
N ASP A 370 -16.22 -4.56 -3.75
CA ASP A 370 -16.70 -5.92 -4.05
C ASP A 370 -15.95 -6.54 -5.25
N GLY A 371 -15.59 -5.73 -6.27
CA GLY A 371 -14.71 -6.14 -7.37
C GLY A 371 -13.30 -6.51 -6.90
N TRP A 372 -12.68 -5.68 -6.06
CA TRP A 372 -11.39 -6.00 -5.43
C TRP A 372 -11.47 -7.25 -4.54
N LYS A 373 -12.55 -7.40 -3.76
CA LYS A 373 -12.79 -8.59 -2.94
C LYS A 373 -12.88 -9.86 -3.78
N ASN A 374 -13.57 -9.83 -4.92
CA ASN A 374 -13.67 -10.98 -5.84
C ASN A 374 -12.28 -11.41 -6.34
N THR A 375 -11.42 -10.45 -6.70
CA THR A 375 -10.03 -10.73 -7.10
C THR A 375 -9.19 -11.32 -5.97
N LEU A 376 -9.36 -10.84 -4.73
CA LEU A 376 -8.68 -11.41 -3.57
C LEU A 376 -9.17 -12.83 -3.24
N ASP A 377 -10.48 -13.06 -3.23
CA ASP A 377 -11.11 -14.35 -2.90
C ASP A 377 -10.57 -15.51 -3.75
N LEU A 378 -10.04 -15.24 -4.95
CA LEU A 378 -9.35 -16.22 -5.79
C LEU A 378 -8.23 -16.98 -5.06
N VAL A 379 -7.50 -16.33 -4.14
CA VAL A 379 -6.43 -16.95 -3.32
C VAL A 379 -6.97 -18.05 -2.40
N ASN A 380 -8.17 -17.86 -1.86
CA ASN A 380 -8.83 -18.80 -0.96
C ASN A 380 -9.67 -19.85 -1.71
N THR A 381 -10.21 -19.50 -2.88
CA THR A 381 -11.22 -20.30 -3.59
C THR A 381 -10.66 -21.13 -4.75
N ASN A 382 -9.53 -20.76 -5.35
CA ASN A 382 -9.00 -21.43 -6.52
C ASN A 382 -7.67 -22.18 -6.26
N PRO A 383 -7.54 -23.47 -6.64
CA PRO A 383 -6.30 -24.23 -6.51
C PRO A 383 -5.07 -23.59 -7.19
N LEU A 384 -5.25 -22.79 -8.25
CA LEU A 384 -4.17 -22.09 -8.96
C LEU A 384 -3.38 -21.12 -8.06
N PHE A 385 -4.04 -20.58 -7.02
CA PHE A 385 -3.50 -19.52 -6.16
C PHE A 385 -3.25 -19.97 -4.71
N LYS A 386 -3.54 -21.23 -4.38
CA LYS A 386 -3.36 -21.81 -3.04
C LYS A 386 -1.94 -21.64 -2.47
N ASP A 387 -0.93 -21.64 -3.34
CA ASP A 387 0.49 -21.52 -2.99
C ASP A 387 1.11 -20.18 -3.42
N VAL A 388 0.27 -19.14 -3.51
CA VAL A 388 0.68 -17.74 -3.40
C VAL A 388 1.24 -17.49 -1.99
N HIS A 389 2.36 -16.75 -1.93
CA HIS A 389 3.09 -16.43 -0.71
C HIS A 389 2.78 -15.01 -0.23
N PHE A 390 2.62 -14.06 -1.15
CA PHE A 390 2.27 -12.66 -0.90
C PHE A 390 1.57 -12.05 -2.13
N ILE A 391 1.00 -10.85 -1.95
CA ILE A 391 0.41 -10.04 -3.02
C ILE A 391 1.22 -8.75 -3.15
N GLN A 392 1.85 -8.53 -4.29
CA GLN A 392 2.50 -7.27 -4.67
C GLN A 392 1.48 -6.35 -5.34
N ASN A 393 1.32 -5.13 -4.83
CA ASN A 393 0.52 -4.08 -5.47
C ASN A 393 1.44 -3.04 -6.13
N ALA A 394 1.05 -2.55 -7.32
CA ALA A 394 1.73 -1.51 -8.07
C ALA A 394 1.53 -0.09 -7.50
N GLY A 395 0.50 0.11 -6.67
CA GLY A 395 0.09 1.41 -6.15
C GLY A 395 -1.35 1.74 -6.52
N ASP A 396 -1.83 2.91 -6.08
CA ASP A 396 -3.20 3.38 -6.21
C ASP A 396 -4.21 2.37 -5.68
N HIS A 397 -4.17 2.23 -4.36
CA HIS A 397 -5.09 1.42 -3.57
C HIS A 397 -6.48 2.09 -3.52
N VAL A 398 -6.48 3.42 -3.51
CA VAL A 398 -7.63 4.31 -3.32
C VAL A 398 -7.60 5.46 -4.34
N GLU A 399 -8.75 6.00 -4.70
CA GLU A 399 -8.86 7.17 -5.59
C GLU A 399 -8.40 8.48 -4.91
N ALA A 400 -8.40 8.55 -3.58
CA ALA A 400 -7.95 9.72 -2.85
C ALA A 400 -7.26 9.33 -1.54
N GLY A 401 -5.94 9.48 -1.47
CA GLY A 401 -5.09 9.14 -0.31
C GLY A 401 -5.40 9.84 1.03
N LYS A 402 -6.45 10.65 1.11
CA LYS A 402 -7.02 11.20 2.36
C LYS A 402 -8.28 10.52 2.86
N ASN A 403 -8.90 9.68 2.02
CA ASN A 403 -10.22 9.13 2.24
C ASN A 403 -10.08 7.83 3.04
N GLU A 404 -10.43 7.89 4.32
CA GLU A 404 -10.32 6.73 5.23
C GLU A 404 -11.36 5.67 4.88
N SER A 405 -12.54 6.07 4.38
CA SER A 405 -13.56 5.12 3.89
C SER A 405 -13.05 4.28 2.71
N GLN A 406 -12.22 4.84 1.83
CA GLN A 406 -11.61 4.10 0.72
C GLN A 406 -10.54 3.11 1.22
N TYR A 407 -9.76 3.46 2.23
CA TYR A 407 -8.80 2.53 2.86
C TYR A 407 -9.50 1.44 3.69
N ASP A 408 -10.55 1.77 4.45
CA ASP A 408 -11.40 0.80 5.16
C ASP A 408 -12.05 -0.20 4.20
N ALA A 409 -12.40 0.25 2.99
CA ALA A 409 -12.89 -0.61 1.92
C ALA A 409 -11.77 -1.50 1.34
N TYR A 410 -10.58 -0.96 1.07
CA TYR A 410 -9.43 -1.71 0.55
C TYR A 410 -8.96 -2.81 1.52
N LEU A 411 -9.02 -2.53 2.83
CA LEU A 411 -8.65 -3.42 3.93
C LEU A 411 -9.87 -4.16 4.55
N SER A 412 -10.99 -4.27 3.82
CA SER A 412 -12.29 -4.58 4.45
C SER A 412 -12.34 -5.90 5.22
N ASN A 413 -12.75 -5.76 6.50
CA ASN A 413 -12.56 -6.74 7.57
C ASN A 413 -13.67 -7.81 7.61
N TYR A 414 -13.62 -8.76 6.67
CA TYR A 414 -14.46 -9.96 6.73
C TYR A 414 -13.68 -11.13 7.35
N GLN A 415 -14.33 -11.91 8.21
CA GLN A 415 -13.70 -13.08 8.84
C GLN A 415 -13.33 -14.12 7.76
N GLY A 416 -12.04 -14.46 7.68
CA GLY A 416 -11.48 -15.29 6.60
C GLY A 416 -11.03 -14.52 5.34
N SER A 417 -11.11 -13.19 5.32
CA SER A 417 -10.58 -12.36 4.24
C SER A 417 -9.06 -12.49 4.08
N VAL A 418 -8.60 -12.42 2.83
CA VAL A 418 -7.20 -12.61 2.44
C VAL A 418 -6.26 -11.59 3.07
N VAL A 419 -6.76 -10.39 3.39
CA VAL A 419 -6.03 -9.31 4.08
C VAL A 419 -5.49 -9.70 5.47
N TYR A 420 -5.96 -10.81 6.04
CA TYR A 420 -5.47 -11.35 7.33
C TYR A 420 -4.64 -12.63 7.22
N SER A 421 -4.70 -13.33 6.08
CA SER A 421 -3.96 -14.58 5.86
C SER A 421 -2.70 -14.40 5.04
N THR A 422 -2.73 -13.49 4.07
CA THR A 422 -1.72 -13.35 3.02
C THR A 422 -1.12 -11.95 3.08
N PRO A 423 0.22 -11.81 3.23
CA PRO A 423 0.86 -10.51 3.34
C PRO A 423 0.86 -9.72 2.02
N PHE A 424 0.78 -8.40 2.16
CA PHE A 424 0.87 -7.44 1.06
C PHE A 424 2.25 -6.78 0.97
N ALA A 425 2.71 -6.53 -0.24
CA ALA A 425 3.85 -5.68 -0.56
C ALA A 425 3.33 -4.55 -1.45
N ASN A 426 3.22 -3.34 -0.91
CA ASN A 426 2.58 -2.22 -1.60
C ASN A 426 3.63 -1.23 -2.09
N ALA A 427 3.66 -0.92 -3.38
CA ALA A 427 4.26 0.33 -3.87
C ALA A 427 3.32 1.51 -3.56
N VAL A 428 3.74 2.75 -3.82
CA VAL A 428 2.89 3.94 -3.63
C VAL A 428 2.63 4.63 -4.96
N GLY A 429 1.34 4.83 -5.29
CA GLY A 429 0.90 5.49 -6.52
C GLY A 429 0.59 6.98 -6.35
N ASN A 430 0.08 7.62 -7.40
CA ASN A 430 -0.16 9.08 -7.40
C ASN A 430 -1.56 9.50 -6.91
N HIS A 431 -2.45 8.56 -6.59
CA HIS A 431 -3.64 8.83 -5.78
C HIS A 431 -3.37 8.54 -4.29
N ASP A 432 -2.47 7.60 -3.96
CA ASP A 432 -2.10 7.23 -2.58
C ASP A 432 -1.40 8.36 -1.78
N TYR A 433 -0.43 9.06 -2.37
CA TYR A 433 0.55 9.90 -1.65
C TYR A 433 0.00 11.20 -1.01
N ALA A 434 -1.29 11.46 -1.16
CA ALA A 434 -1.93 12.68 -0.71
C ALA A 434 -2.31 12.61 0.78
N GLY A 435 -1.41 12.97 1.69
CA GLY A 435 -1.66 12.89 3.14
C GLY A 435 -1.00 11.67 3.78
N THR A 436 -1.24 11.42 5.06
CA THR A 436 -0.49 10.36 5.79
C THR A 436 -1.11 8.98 5.71
N ALA A 437 -2.40 8.83 5.33
CA ALA A 437 -3.12 7.55 5.42
C ALA A 437 -2.41 6.37 4.75
N TYR A 438 -1.83 6.51 3.56
CA TYR A 438 -1.02 5.43 2.96
C TYR A 438 0.04 4.90 3.93
N ASN A 439 0.78 5.80 4.57
CA ASN A 439 1.77 5.43 5.56
C ASN A 439 1.07 4.91 6.82
N ASP A 440 0.02 5.57 7.32
CA ASP A 440 -0.68 5.17 8.54
C ASP A 440 -1.24 3.73 8.43
N HIS A 441 -1.71 3.31 7.25
CA HIS A 441 -2.28 1.98 6.98
C HIS A 441 -1.25 0.86 6.74
N PHE A 442 0.01 1.17 6.42
CA PHE A 442 1.01 0.18 6.01
C PHE A 442 2.33 0.20 6.82
N ASN A 443 2.94 -0.97 6.96
CA ASN A 443 4.19 -1.17 7.69
C ASN A 443 5.21 -1.88 6.78
N LEU A 444 6.00 -1.10 6.03
CA LEU A 444 6.88 -1.60 4.96
C LEU A 444 8.30 -1.91 5.49
N PRO A 445 8.96 -2.97 5.00
CA PRO A 445 10.32 -3.35 5.44
C PRO A 445 11.40 -2.50 4.77
N ASN A 446 12.50 -2.22 5.49
CA ASN A 446 13.72 -1.56 4.98
C ASN A 446 13.52 -0.23 4.21
N VAL A 447 12.52 0.56 4.57
CA VAL A 447 12.23 1.87 3.96
C VAL A 447 13.44 2.82 4.03
N SER A 448 13.75 3.43 2.89
CA SER A 448 14.79 4.43 2.70
C SER A 448 14.25 5.85 2.86
N ASN A 449 15.17 6.80 3.06
CA ASN A 449 14.88 8.24 2.89
C ASN A 449 15.00 8.68 1.43
N LEU A 450 15.74 7.93 0.60
CA LEU A 450 15.85 8.16 -0.85
C LEU A 450 14.53 7.82 -1.54
N GLY A 451 14.16 8.57 -2.58
CA GLY A 451 12.93 8.31 -3.33
C GLY A 451 11.65 8.75 -2.63
N SER A 452 11.70 9.28 -1.40
CA SER A 452 10.51 9.90 -0.80
C SER A 452 10.10 11.14 -1.60
N SER A 453 8.80 11.31 -1.85
CA SER A 453 8.27 12.50 -2.53
C SER A 453 8.18 13.74 -1.64
N GLY A 454 8.43 13.60 -0.32
CA GLY A 454 8.35 14.68 0.67
C GLY A 454 6.92 15.18 0.98
N GLN A 455 5.91 14.76 0.20
CA GLN A 455 4.50 15.10 0.41
C GLN A 455 3.80 13.97 1.18
N GLY A 456 2.91 14.33 2.12
CA GLY A 456 2.12 13.36 2.91
C GLY A 456 2.93 12.45 3.84
N ASN A 457 4.23 12.73 4.05
CA ASN A 457 5.21 11.79 4.63
C ASN A 457 5.34 10.48 3.83
N ALA A 458 4.93 10.44 2.56
CA ALA A 458 4.98 9.24 1.71
C ALA A 458 6.38 8.62 1.72
N GLN A 459 6.45 7.38 2.21
CA GLN A 459 7.70 6.65 2.43
C GLN A 459 8.56 6.57 1.16
N GLY A 460 9.87 6.53 1.33
CA GLY A 460 10.81 6.39 0.22
C GLY A 460 10.86 4.98 -0.34
N ASP A 461 11.84 4.74 -1.21
CA ASP A 461 12.08 3.43 -1.80
C ASP A 461 12.38 2.38 -0.72
N TYR A 462 11.95 1.14 -0.92
CA TYR A 462 12.15 0.07 0.05
C TYR A 462 12.45 -1.27 -0.62
N TYR A 463 12.97 -2.23 0.15
CA TYR A 463 13.29 -3.56 -0.37
C TYR A 463 13.00 -4.67 0.63
N TYR A 464 12.78 -5.85 0.09
CA TYR A 464 12.74 -7.10 0.84
C TYR A 464 13.36 -8.21 0.00
N ILE A 465 13.85 -9.27 0.66
CA ILE A 465 14.34 -10.47 -0.01
C ILE A 465 13.32 -11.55 0.24
N TYR A 466 12.70 -12.08 -0.81
CA TYR A 466 11.80 -13.22 -0.71
C TYR A 466 12.43 -14.43 -1.39
N ASN A 467 12.84 -15.41 -0.59
CA ASN A 467 13.64 -16.57 -1.02
C ASN A 467 14.79 -16.16 -1.97
N ASN A 468 14.70 -16.52 -3.25
CA ASN A 468 15.71 -16.28 -4.28
C ASN A 468 15.52 -14.98 -5.09
N ALA A 469 14.63 -14.08 -4.66
CA ALA A 469 14.39 -12.79 -5.30
C ALA A 469 14.68 -11.60 -4.38
N LEU A 470 15.39 -10.60 -4.90
CA LEU A 470 15.46 -9.25 -4.35
C LEU A 470 14.36 -8.39 -4.98
N MET A 471 13.44 -7.92 -4.14
CA MET A 471 12.32 -7.07 -4.54
C MET A 471 12.66 -5.61 -4.21
N LEU A 472 12.68 -4.75 -5.24
CA LEU A 472 13.05 -3.34 -5.17
C LEU A 472 11.82 -2.48 -5.48
N VAL A 473 11.21 -1.86 -4.47
CA VAL A 473 9.95 -1.14 -4.63
C VAL A 473 10.19 0.36 -4.53
N LEU A 474 9.90 1.11 -5.60
CA LEU A 474 10.27 2.51 -5.74
C LEU A 474 9.06 3.45 -5.61
N ASN A 475 9.21 4.53 -4.84
CA ASN A 475 8.21 5.60 -4.75
C ASN A 475 8.34 6.53 -5.97
N SER A 476 7.76 6.12 -7.08
CA SER A 476 7.74 6.88 -8.33
C SER A 476 6.99 8.22 -8.29
N ASN A 477 6.45 8.66 -7.14
CA ASN A 477 6.02 10.07 -7.00
C ASN A 477 7.23 11.01 -6.89
N ASN A 478 8.37 10.52 -6.42
CA ASN A 478 9.65 11.16 -6.67
C ASN A 478 10.03 10.98 -8.16
N ARG A 479 10.76 11.94 -8.72
CA ARG A 479 11.20 11.99 -10.13
C ARG A 479 12.73 11.95 -10.27
N SER A 480 13.43 11.71 -9.17
CA SER A 480 14.89 11.68 -9.07
C SER A 480 15.41 10.28 -9.38
N THR A 481 15.62 9.98 -10.67
CA THR A 481 16.30 8.76 -11.13
C THR A 481 17.65 8.55 -10.43
N ALA A 482 18.33 9.62 -10.03
CA ALA A 482 19.58 9.56 -9.26
C ALA A 482 19.40 9.02 -7.83
N GLU A 483 18.33 9.39 -7.12
CA GLU A 483 18.03 8.84 -5.78
C GLU A 483 17.60 7.37 -5.87
N HIS A 484 16.75 7.03 -6.85
CA HIS A 484 16.35 5.64 -7.09
C HIS A 484 17.56 4.77 -7.47
N GLU A 485 18.48 5.28 -8.29
CA GLU A 485 19.72 4.57 -8.62
C GLU A 485 20.66 4.45 -7.42
N GLU A 486 20.83 5.50 -6.61
CA GLU A 486 21.61 5.43 -5.38
C GLU A 486 21.01 4.40 -4.41
N PHE A 487 19.68 4.36 -4.28
CA PHE A 487 18.98 3.35 -3.48
C PHE A 487 19.23 1.94 -3.98
N ILE A 488 19.12 1.70 -5.30
CA ILE A 488 19.38 0.40 -5.92
C ILE A 488 20.85 0.00 -5.71
N LYS A 489 21.81 0.87 -6.03
CA LYS A 489 23.25 0.59 -5.85
C LYS A 489 23.62 0.32 -4.40
N ASN A 490 23.08 1.09 -3.45
CA ASN A 490 23.27 0.86 -2.01
C ASN A 490 22.63 -0.46 -1.55
N THR A 491 21.48 -0.86 -2.11
CA THR A 491 20.82 -2.13 -1.78
C THR A 491 21.62 -3.31 -2.34
N LEU A 492 22.02 -3.27 -3.62
CA LEU A 492 22.89 -4.27 -4.23
C LEU A 492 24.21 -4.41 -3.46
N ALA A 493 24.81 -3.32 -3.01
CA ALA A 493 26.04 -3.36 -2.20
C ALA A 493 25.84 -3.99 -0.81
N LYS A 494 24.64 -3.87 -0.21
CA LYS A 494 24.27 -4.55 1.05
C LYS A 494 23.96 -6.04 0.85
N THR A 495 23.40 -6.43 -0.29
CA THR A 495 22.92 -7.79 -0.54
C THR A 495 23.87 -8.66 -1.37
N LYS A 496 24.96 -8.10 -1.92
CA LYS A 496 25.95 -8.77 -2.79
C LYS A 496 26.46 -10.12 -2.28
N ASP A 497 26.54 -10.31 -0.97
CA ASP A 497 27.12 -11.50 -0.33
C ASP A 497 26.07 -12.62 -0.18
N ASN A 498 24.78 -12.31 -0.36
CA ASN A 498 23.70 -13.30 -0.39
C ASN A 498 23.62 -13.96 -1.78
N GLN A 499 24.21 -15.15 -1.87
CA GLN A 499 24.29 -15.96 -3.10
C GLN A 499 22.95 -16.57 -3.53
N ASP A 500 21.92 -16.54 -2.68
CA ASP A 500 20.61 -17.14 -2.97
C ASP A 500 19.78 -16.25 -3.91
N ILE A 501 20.10 -14.95 -3.99
CA ILE A 501 19.42 -14.00 -4.89
C ILE A 501 19.77 -14.33 -6.35
N LYS A 502 18.83 -14.98 -7.05
CA LYS A 502 18.90 -15.26 -8.50
C LYS A 502 18.16 -14.20 -9.31
N TRP A 503 17.16 -13.54 -8.73
CA TRP A 503 16.30 -12.57 -9.40
C TRP A 503 16.34 -11.18 -8.75
N LYS A 504 16.28 -10.13 -9.58
CA LYS A 504 16.05 -8.74 -9.16
C LYS A 504 14.81 -8.21 -9.87
N ILE A 505 13.75 -7.96 -9.11
CA ILE A 505 12.47 -7.46 -9.65
C ILE A 505 12.23 -6.06 -9.09
N VAL A 506 11.98 -5.11 -9.99
CA VAL A 506 11.63 -3.73 -9.63
C VAL A 506 10.12 -3.53 -9.75
N VAL A 507 9.52 -2.82 -8.79
CA VAL A 507 8.09 -2.50 -8.79
C VAL A 507 7.89 -1.01 -8.52
N PHE A 508 7.14 -0.31 -9.38
CA PHE A 508 6.74 1.08 -9.15
C PHE A 508 5.53 1.48 -9.99
N HIS A 509 4.73 2.43 -9.50
CA HIS A 509 3.43 2.76 -10.07
C HIS A 509 3.46 3.28 -11.52
N HIS A 510 4.11 4.43 -11.78
CA HIS A 510 3.99 5.16 -13.05
C HIS A 510 4.48 4.37 -14.27
N SER A 511 3.59 3.95 -15.17
CA SER A 511 3.92 3.12 -16.33
C SER A 511 4.81 3.81 -17.38
N ILE A 512 6.11 3.51 -17.38
CA ILE A 512 7.01 4.01 -18.43
C ILE A 512 6.82 3.33 -19.78
N TYR A 513 6.14 2.19 -19.87
CA TYR A 513 5.75 1.54 -21.14
C TYR A 513 4.31 1.05 -21.02
N SER A 514 3.38 1.61 -21.82
CA SER A 514 1.96 1.27 -21.78
C SER A 514 1.36 1.39 -23.18
N SER A 515 0.14 0.86 -23.37
CA SER A 515 -0.66 1.02 -24.59
C SER A 515 -1.81 2.03 -24.51
N ALA A 516 -1.99 2.70 -23.36
CA ALA A 516 -2.93 3.79 -23.12
C ALA A 516 -2.25 5.17 -23.14
N SER A 517 -2.98 6.23 -22.77
CA SER A 517 -2.62 7.62 -23.08
C SER A 517 -1.43 8.17 -22.29
N HIS A 518 -1.28 7.79 -21.01
CA HIS A 518 -0.24 8.33 -20.13
C HIS A 518 1.17 7.89 -20.59
N ALA A 519 1.27 6.80 -21.34
CA ALA A 519 2.48 6.40 -22.07
C ALA A 519 3.06 7.49 -23.02
N SER A 520 2.32 8.57 -23.29
CA SER A 520 2.74 9.75 -24.06
C SER A 520 2.90 11.05 -23.24
N ASP A 521 2.62 11.04 -21.94
CA ASP A 521 2.76 12.23 -21.08
C ASP A 521 4.22 12.61 -20.85
N ASN A 522 4.50 13.93 -20.80
CA ASN A 522 5.86 14.46 -20.83
C ASN A 522 6.77 13.94 -19.70
N ASP A 523 6.24 13.67 -18.50
CA ASP A 523 7.07 13.07 -17.44
C ASP A 523 7.19 11.55 -17.53
N ILE A 524 6.19 10.85 -18.09
CA ILE A 524 6.33 9.43 -18.41
C ILE A 524 7.42 9.21 -19.46
N LEU A 525 7.52 10.10 -20.45
CA LEU A 525 8.63 10.15 -21.41
C LEU A 525 9.98 10.43 -20.71
N ALA A 526 10.07 11.48 -19.88
CA ALA A 526 11.31 11.81 -19.16
C ALA A 526 11.76 10.72 -18.14
N ARG A 527 10.80 10.00 -17.56
CA ARG A 527 11.03 8.81 -16.74
C ARG A 527 11.56 7.66 -17.60
N ARG A 528 10.93 7.35 -18.73
CA ARG A 528 11.37 6.31 -19.69
C ARG A 528 12.83 6.54 -20.12
N ASP A 529 13.17 7.75 -20.51
CA ASP A 529 14.49 8.14 -21.01
C ASP A 529 15.63 7.98 -19.97
N THR A 530 15.31 7.86 -18.68
CA THR A 530 16.32 7.80 -17.60
C THR A 530 16.23 6.53 -16.75
N LEU A 531 15.04 6.07 -16.38
CA LEU A 531 14.83 4.85 -15.60
C LEU A 531 15.16 3.59 -16.41
N ALA A 532 14.73 3.48 -17.67
CA ALA A 532 14.93 2.24 -18.43
C ALA A 532 16.42 1.92 -18.71
N PRO A 533 17.27 2.90 -19.09
CA PRO A 533 18.73 2.69 -19.14
C PRO A 533 19.34 2.36 -17.78
N MET A 534 18.83 2.93 -16.69
CA MET A 534 19.31 2.69 -15.33
C MET A 534 19.01 1.26 -14.86
N PHE A 535 17.81 0.73 -15.12
CA PHE A 535 17.46 -0.66 -14.79
C PHE A 535 18.33 -1.67 -15.57
N SER A 536 18.58 -1.39 -16.86
CA SER A 536 19.49 -2.20 -17.69
C SER A 536 20.92 -2.21 -17.11
N GLN A 537 21.45 -1.04 -16.75
CA GLN A 537 22.81 -0.89 -16.20
C GLN A 537 23.01 -1.54 -14.82
N ASN A 538 21.96 -1.62 -14.00
CA ASN A 538 22.00 -2.28 -12.68
C ASN A 538 21.63 -3.78 -12.76
N GLY A 539 21.33 -4.28 -13.97
CA GLY A 539 21.03 -5.68 -14.27
C GLY A 539 19.76 -6.17 -13.59
N ILE A 540 18.66 -5.42 -13.74
CA ILE A 540 17.32 -5.79 -13.29
C ILE A 540 16.70 -6.77 -14.29
N ASP A 541 16.03 -7.83 -13.82
CA ASP A 541 15.49 -8.90 -14.67
C ASP A 541 14.07 -8.61 -15.17
N LEU A 542 13.25 -7.94 -14.35
CA LEU A 542 11.84 -7.65 -14.61
C LEU A 542 11.41 -6.35 -13.93
N VAL A 543 10.55 -5.57 -14.59
CA VAL A 543 9.92 -4.37 -14.04
C VAL A 543 8.39 -4.51 -14.08
N LEU A 544 7.73 -4.21 -12.97
CA LEU A 544 6.28 -4.31 -12.76
C LEU A 544 5.67 -2.94 -12.42
N MET A 545 4.59 -2.57 -13.11
CA MET A 545 3.97 -1.23 -13.08
C MET A 545 2.43 -1.25 -13.13
N GLY A 546 1.80 -0.12 -12.81
CA GLY A 546 0.36 0.13 -12.88
C GLY A 546 0.07 1.42 -13.65
N HIS A 547 -0.72 2.33 -13.07
CA HIS A 547 -1.03 3.71 -13.53
C HIS A 547 -1.85 3.83 -14.82
N ASP A 548 -1.44 3.13 -15.87
CA ASP A 548 -2.21 3.00 -17.10
C ASP A 548 -3.10 1.76 -16.97
N HIS A 549 -4.41 1.94 -16.77
CA HIS A 549 -5.38 0.86 -16.54
C HIS A 549 -5.65 0.05 -17.83
N VAL A 550 -4.63 -0.66 -18.31
CA VAL A 550 -4.62 -1.50 -19.52
C VAL A 550 -3.47 -2.50 -19.39
N TYR A 551 -3.71 -3.78 -19.67
CA TYR A 551 -2.59 -4.73 -19.63
C TYR A 551 -1.64 -4.47 -20.79
N THR A 552 -0.34 -4.31 -20.49
CA THR A 552 0.71 -4.15 -21.51
C THR A 552 1.97 -4.90 -21.10
N ARG A 553 2.48 -5.79 -21.95
CA ARG A 553 3.85 -6.34 -21.87
C ARG A 553 4.71 -5.72 -22.96
N SER A 554 5.85 -5.16 -22.57
CA SER A 554 6.82 -4.62 -23.53
C SER A 554 7.51 -5.72 -24.34
N MET A 555 8.13 -5.33 -25.45
CA MET A 555 9.25 -6.06 -26.04
C MET A 555 10.40 -6.21 -25.01
N LEU A 556 11.40 -7.04 -25.31
CA LEU A 556 12.68 -6.95 -24.59
C LEU A 556 13.30 -5.57 -24.88
N MET A 557 13.70 -4.84 -23.85
CA MET A 557 14.26 -3.49 -23.99
C MET A 557 15.70 -3.43 -23.46
N ASP A 558 16.62 -2.93 -24.27
CA ASP A 558 17.96 -2.50 -23.83
C ASP A 558 17.97 -0.98 -23.67
N GLY A 559 17.88 -0.51 -22.43
CA GLY A 559 17.53 0.86 -22.11
C GLY A 559 16.20 1.25 -22.75
N THR A 560 16.22 2.26 -23.63
CA THR A 560 15.05 2.67 -24.42
C THR A 560 14.91 1.96 -25.77
N THR A 561 15.84 1.07 -26.13
CA THR A 561 15.88 0.38 -27.44
C THR A 561 15.08 -0.91 -27.41
N ALA A 562 14.09 -1.06 -28.29
CA ALA A 562 13.33 -2.30 -28.42
C ALA A 562 14.09 -3.36 -29.24
N LEU A 563 14.32 -4.54 -28.64
CA LEU A 563 14.97 -5.68 -29.28
C LEU A 563 13.93 -6.52 -30.05
N LYS A 564 13.41 -5.96 -31.14
CA LYS A 564 12.28 -6.53 -31.90
C LYS A 564 12.53 -7.95 -32.38
N ASP A 565 13.69 -8.23 -32.97
CA ASP A 565 14.07 -9.56 -33.47
C ASP A 565 14.25 -10.59 -32.35
N GLU A 566 14.39 -10.15 -31.09
CA GLU A 566 14.44 -11.00 -29.88
C GLU A 566 13.09 -11.04 -29.15
N SER A 567 12.03 -10.44 -29.70
CA SER A 567 10.71 -10.31 -29.05
C SER A 567 9.55 -10.96 -29.84
N PHE A 568 9.78 -11.35 -31.09
CA PHE A 568 8.77 -11.96 -31.97
C PHE A 568 9.31 -13.21 -32.67
N ASP A 569 8.41 -14.15 -33.00
CA ASP A 569 8.74 -15.31 -33.82
C ASP A 569 8.88 -14.93 -35.32
N GLN A 570 9.30 -15.90 -36.13
CA GLN A 570 9.43 -15.75 -37.59
C GLN A 570 8.13 -15.40 -38.35
N ASN A 571 6.98 -15.44 -37.69
CA ASN A 571 5.67 -15.10 -38.23
C ASN A 571 5.18 -13.71 -37.76
N GLY A 572 5.88 -13.07 -36.82
CA GLY A 572 5.47 -11.82 -36.18
C GLY A 572 4.55 -11.98 -34.96
N ASN A 573 4.47 -13.17 -34.36
CA ASN A 573 3.78 -13.39 -33.07
C ASN A 573 4.72 -13.02 -31.91
N PRO A 574 4.25 -12.37 -30.83
CA PRO A 574 5.04 -12.16 -29.62
C PRO A 574 5.54 -13.48 -29.03
N ILE A 575 6.79 -13.54 -28.58
CA ILE A 575 7.30 -14.77 -27.95
C ILE A 575 6.78 -14.94 -26.51
N HIS A 576 6.67 -16.21 -26.11
CA HIS A 576 6.20 -16.65 -24.79
C HIS A 576 7.32 -17.13 -23.87
N GLU A 577 8.55 -17.31 -24.38
CA GLU A 577 9.68 -17.82 -23.61
C GLU A 577 11.01 -17.23 -24.10
N VAL A 578 11.89 -16.87 -23.17
CA VAL A 578 13.26 -16.40 -23.41
C VAL A 578 14.24 -17.13 -22.49
N THR A 579 15.52 -17.17 -22.86
CA THR A 579 16.62 -17.66 -22.00
C THR A 579 17.77 -16.68 -22.07
N ASP A 580 18.27 -16.22 -20.92
CA ASP A 580 19.32 -15.21 -20.79
C ASP A 580 19.15 -13.98 -21.73
N PRO A 581 17.98 -13.31 -21.72
CA PRO A 581 17.70 -12.19 -22.63
C PRO A 581 18.65 -11.00 -22.37
N LYS A 582 19.02 -10.28 -23.45
CA LYS A 582 19.91 -9.11 -23.33
C LYS A 582 19.21 -7.88 -22.74
N GLY A 583 17.95 -7.70 -23.11
CA GLY A 583 17.07 -6.65 -22.59
C GLY A 583 16.10 -7.20 -21.56
N LEU A 584 15.49 -6.32 -20.77
CA LEU A 584 14.47 -6.68 -19.78
C LEU A 584 13.05 -6.42 -20.30
N THR A 585 12.07 -7.11 -19.70
CA THR A 585 10.64 -6.88 -19.94
C THR A 585 10.03 -5.97 -18.87
N TYR A 586 9.08 -5.16 -19.31
CA TYR A 586 8.23 -4.32 -18.47
C TYR A 586 6.78 -4.83 -18.58
N ILE A 587 6.08 -4.92 -17.46
CA ILE A 587 4.66 -5.30 -17.41
C ILE A 587 3.86 -4.23 -16.69
N THR A 588 2.87 -3.69 -17.39
CA THR A 588 1.80 -2.85 -16.85
C THR A 588 0.61 -3.74 -16.55
N ALA A 589 0.16 -3.76 -15.30
CA ALA A 589 -1.08 -4.39 -14.90
C ALA A 589 -2.30 -3.55 -15.33
N ASN A 590 -3.39 -4.22 -15.66
CA ASN A 590 -4.71 -3.60 -15.72
C ASN A 590 -5.30 -3.50 -14.30
N SER A 591 -6.42 -2.77 -14.12
CA SER A 591 -7.07 -2.68 -12.81
C SER A 591 -7.44 -4.06 -12.25
N ALA A 592 -7.08 -4.29 -11.00
CA ALA A 592 -7.38 -5.53 -10.27
C ALA A 592 -8.74 -5.50 -9.54
N SER A 593 -9.43 -4.35 -9.48
CA SER A 593 -10.79 -4.23 -8.97
C SER A 593 -11.83 -4.09 -10.07
N GLY A 594 -11.45 -3.46 -11.19
CA GLY A 594 -12.37 -3.01 -12.24
C GLY A 594 -13.00 -1.63 -12.01
N SER A 595 -12.46 -0.83 -11.08
CA SER A 595 -12.94 0.53 -10.79
C SER A 595 -12.79 1.50 -11.98
N LYS A 596 -11.82 1.26 -12.87
CA LYS A 596 -11.47 2.13 -14.00
C LYS A 596 -10.65 1.35 -15.03
N TYR A 597 -10.81 1.71 -16.31
CA TYR A 597 -10.08 1.17 -17.46
C TYR A 597 -9.71 2.29 -18.43
N TYR A 598 -8.63 2.10 -19.21
CA TYR A 598 -8.22 3.00 -20.29
C TYR A 598 -8.16 2.32 -21.65
N GLU A 599 -8.49 3.08 -22.70
CA GLU A 599 -8.51 2.63 -24.09
C GLU A 599 -7.14 2.70 -24.76
N PHE A 600 -6.96 1.89 -25.82
CA PHE A 600 -5.72 1.90 -26.61
C PHE A 600 -5.51 3.23 -27.33
N THR A 601 -4.35 3.85 -27.12
CA THR A 601 -3.99 5.13 -27.75
C THR A 601 -3.32 4.93 -29.11
N SER A 602 -3.81 5.62 -30.14
CA SER A 602 -3.37 5.46 -31.53
C SER A 602 -2.17 6.34 -31.93
N ASN A 603 -1.83 7.32 -31.11
CA ASN A 603 -0.75 8.30 -31.35
C ASN A 603 0.51 8.06 -30.49
N LEU A 604 0.74 6.83 -30.02
CA LEU A 604 1.91 6.49 -29.23
C LEU A 604 3.20 6.51 -30.07
N SER A 605 4.23 7.14 -29.54
CA SER A 605 5.56 7.24 -30.15
C SER A 605 6.44 6.06 -29.74
N GLY A 606 6.60 5.09 -30.64
CA GLY A 606 7.56 4.00 -30.51
C GLY A 606 6.95 2.61 -30.76
N ASP A 607 7.82 1.67 -31.08
CA ASP A 607 7.49 0.27 -31.38
C ASP A 607 8.08 -0.61 -30.26
N TYR A 608 7.44 -0.59 -29.09
CA TYR A 608 7.92 -1.22 -27.84
C TYR A 608 6.92 -2.18 -27.19
N ILE A 609 5.74 -2.38 -27.79
CA ILE A 609 4.67 -3.23 -27.24
C ILE A 609 4.79 -4.63 -27.85
N ALA A 610 4.90 -5.67 -27.00
CA ALA A 610 4.80 -7.06 -27.45
C ALA A 610 3.35 -7.55 -27.34
N VAL A 611 2.73 -7.42 -26.16
CA VAL A 611 1.33 -7.80 -25.92
C VAL A 611 0.59 -6.63 -25.28
N LYS A 612 -0.69 -6.46 -25.63
CA LYS A 612 -1.60 -5.54 -24.95
C LYS A 612 -3.01 -6.10 -24.92
N ASN A 613 -3.77 -5.79 -23.87
CA ASN A 613 -5.15 -6.22 -23.69
C ASN A 613 -5.98 -5.15 -22.99
N GLN A 614 -7.16 -4.86 -23.54
CA GLN A 614 -8.25 -4.20 -22.84
C GLN A 614 -9.56 -4.90 -23.18
N GLU A 615 -10.18 -5.51 -22.18
CA GLU A 615 -11.47 -6.20 -22.28
C GLU A 615 -12.44 -5.77 -21.16
N HIS A 616 -12.14 -4.66 -20.48
CA HIS A 616 -12.96 -4.10 -19.38
C HIS A 616 -13.31 -5.14 -18.30
N THR A 617 -12.37 -6.05 -18.06
CA THR A 617 -12.45 -7.17 -17.11
C THR A 617 -11.23 -7.09 -16.20
N PRO A 618 -11.35 -7.23 -14.86
CA PRO A 618 -10.19 -7.03 -13.98
C PRO A 618 -9.15 -8.12 -14.21
N ASN A 619 -7.87 -7.79 -14.08
CA ASN A 619 -6.78 -8.74 -14.30
C ASN A 619 -5.95 -8.96 -13.02
N ILE A 620 -5.34 -10.14 -12.93
CA ILE A 620 -4.35 -10.46 -11.91
C ILE A 620 -3.23 -11.27 -12.55
N THR A 621 -1.98 -10.92 -12.25
CA THR A 621 -0.80 -11.65 -12.76
C THR A 621 -0.24 -12.55 -11.68
N LYS A 622 0.01 -13.82 -11.98
CA LYS A 622 0.76 -14.74 -11.11
C LYS A 622 2.19 -14.83 -11.60
N LEU A 623 3.14 -14.74 -10.68
CA LEU A 623 4.55 -14.98 -10.92
C LEU A 623 4.99 -16.21 -10.12
N ASP A 624 5.47 -17.24 -10.82
CA ASP A 624 6.15 -18.41 -10.26
C ASP A 624 7.66 -18.22 -10.39
N VAL A 625 8.36 -18.21 -9.25
CA VAL A 625 9.78 -17.87 -9.15
C VAL A 625 10.58 -19.10 -8.69
N LYS A 626 11.57 -19.49 -9.48
CA LYS A 626 12.48 -20.61 -9.26
C LYS A 626 13.91 -20.16 -9.55
N ASP A 627 14.91 -20.91 -9.08
CA ASP A 627 16.33 -20.51 -9.22
C ASP A 627 16.78 -20.19 -10.66
N ASN A 628 16.20 -20.86 -11.67
CA ASN A 628 16.52 -20.67 -13.08
C ASN A 628 15.32 -20.27 -13.96
N GLN A 629 14.14 -20.00 -13.38
CA GLN A 629 12.92 -19.71 -14.14
C GLN A 629 12.01 -18.72 -13.41
N LEU A 630 11.57 -17.69 -14.12
CA LEU A 630 10.53 -16.74 -13.73
C LEU A 630 9.40 -16.84 -14.74
N LYS A 631 8.31 -17.54 -14.38
CA LYS A 631 7.11 -17.68 -15.22
C LYS A 631 6.06 -16.67 -14.78
N ILE A 632 5.47 -15.97 -15.73
CA ILE A 632 4.58 -14.84 -15.53
C ILE A 632 3.31 -15.08 -16.36
N VAL A 633 2.15 -15.18 -15.71
CA VAL A 633 0.88 -15.42 -16.40
C VAL A 633 -0.18 -14.45 -15.90
N THR A 634 -0.79 -13.71 -16.82
CA THR A 634 -1.86 -12.76 -16.52
C THR A 634 -3.21 -13.41 -16.82
N TYR A 635 -4.14 -13.33 -15.88
CA TYR A 635 -5.46 -13.96 -15.93
C TYR A 635 -6.58 -12.93 -15.86
N ARG A 636 -7.70 -13.20 -16.54
CA ARG A 636 -8.98 -12.54 -16.27
C ARG A 636 -9.53 -13.06 -14.95
N THR A 637 -9.89 -12.17 -14.05
CA THR A 637 -10.38 -12.55 -12.70
C THR A 637 -11.77 -13.23 -12.71
N SER A 638 -12.53 -13.04 -13.79
CA SER A 638 -13.89 -13.57 -13.97
C SER A 638 -13.96 -15.06 -14.30
N ASP A 639 -13.01 -15.60 -15.07
CA ASP A 639 -13.02 -17.00 -15.55
C ASP A 639 -11.65 -17.70 -15.50
N LEU A 640 -10.58 -16.98 -15.12
CA LEU A 640 -9.18 -17.43 -15.11
C LEU A 640 -8.67 -17.90 -16.49
N SER A 641 -9.27 -17.41 -17.57
CA SER A 641 -8.67 -17.50 -18.90
C SER A 641 -7.43 -16.61 -19.00
N VAL A 642 -6.43 -17.07 -19.74
CA VAL A 642 -5.14 -16.38 -19.90
C VAL A 642 -5.30 -15.15 -20.81
N VAL A 643 -4.71 -14.05 -20.37
CA VAL A 643 -4.50 -12.81 -21.14
C VAL A 643 -3.13 -12.85 -21.84
N ASP A 644 -2.10 -13.31 -21.12
CA ASP A 644 -0.72 -13.41 -21.57
C ASP A 644 0.04 -14.44 -20.72
N ASP A 645 1.01 -15.12 -21.32
CA ASP A 645 1.91 -16.08 -20.65
C ASP A 645 3.33 -15.82 -21.18
N PHE A 646 4.25 -15.50 -20.28
CA PHE A 646 5.64 -15.20 -20.60
C PHE A 646 6.60 -15.80 -19.57
N THR A 647 7.67 -16.45 -20.04
CA THR A 647 8.65 -17.13 -19.18
C THR A 647 10.06 -16.63 -19.47
N ILE A 648 10.76 -16.18 -18.42
CA ILE A 648 12.19 -15.84 -18.48
C ILE A 648 12.96 -16.97 -17.80
N ASN A 649 13.79 -17.68 -18.57
CA ASN A 649 14.74 -18.65 -18.02
C ASN A 649 16.14 -18.04 -17.92
N LYS A 650 16.97 -18.59 -17.02
CA LYS A 650 18.40 -18.36 -16.95
C LYS A 650 19.15 -19.68 -17.19
N THR A 651 20.25 -19.66 -17.94
CA THR A 651 21.09 -20.86 -18.05
C THR A 651 21.67 -21.18 -16.67
N SER A 652 21.44 -22.42 -16.22
CA SER A 652 21.94 -22.88 -14.92
C SER A 652 23.47 -22.87 -14.92
N THR A 653 24.06 -21.90 -14.23
CA THR A 653 25.44 -22.04 -13.75
C THR A 653 25.46 -23.13 -12.70
N GLU A 654 26.34 -24.12 -12.83
CA GLU A 654 26.48 -25.17 -11.81
C GLU A 654 26.96 -24.52 -10.51
N THR A 655 26.06 -24.45 -9.52
CA THR A 655 26.40 -23.97 -8.19
C THR A 655 27.17 -25.07 -7.46
N VAL A 656 28.50 -24.94 -7.49
CA VAL A 656 29.43 -25.88 -6.88
C VAL A 656 29.15 -26.02 -5.38
N ASP A 657 28.93 -27.26 -4.93
CA ASP A 657 28.66 -27.55 -3.52
C ASP A 657 29.89 -27.22 -2.65
N LYS A 658 29.70 -26.29 -1.73
CA LYS A 658 30.71 -25.81 -0.76
C LYS A 658 30.47 -26.35 0.65
N THR A 659 29.52 -27.26 0.86
CA THR A 659 29.05 -27.70 2.18
C THR A 659 30.17 -28.29 3.04
N GLU A 660 30.99 -29.20 2.50
CA GLU A 660 32.13 -29.79 3.24
C GLU A 660 33.26 -28.78 3.46
N LEU A 661 33.48 -27.84 2.53
CA LEU A 661 34.42 -26.73 2.72
C LEU A 661 33.98 -25.82 3.87
N GLY A 662 32.68 -25.48 3.95
CA GLY A 662 32.11 -24.70 5.06
C GLY A 662 32.23 -25.41 6.41
N LYS A 663 31.97 -26.73 6.47
CA LYS A 663 32.17 -27.54 7.68
C LYS A 663 33.62 -27.53 8.14
N LEU A 664 34.57 -27.75 7.24
CA LEU A 664 36.00 -27.76 7.56
C LEU A 664 36.52 -26.37 7.97
N ILE A 665 36.05 -25.30 7.32
CA ILE A 665 36.32 -23.91 7.70
C ILE A 665 35.86 -23.62 9.13
N ASN A 666 34.66 -24.09 9.50
CA ASN A 666 34.14 -23.93 10.85
C ASN A 666 34.96 -24.72 11.88
N GLU A 667 35.32 -25.98 11.59
CA GLU A 667 36.15 -26.80 12.47
C GLU A 667 37.55 -26.17 12.68
N CYS A 668 38.23 -25.80 11.60
CA CYS A 668 39.56 -25.18 11.65
C CYS A 668 39.56 -23.80 12.32
N SER A 669 38.43 -23.06 12.27
CA SER A 669 38.30 -21.76 12.96
C SER A 669 38.15 -21.86 14.48
N GLN A 670 37.99 -23.07 15.05
CA GLN A 670 37.90 -23.32 16.49
C GLN A 670 39.20 -23.90 17.10
N ILE A 671 40.29 -23.98 16.33
CA ILE A 671 41.55 -24.58 16.79
C ILE A 671 42.36 -23.57 17.60
N ASP A 672 42.68 -23.93 18.85
CA ASP A 672 43.47 -23.15 19.80
C ASP A 672 44.97 -23.04 19.41
N ASP A 673 45.49 -21.82 19.29
CA ASP A 673 46.89 -21.53 18.99
C ASP A 673 47.84 -21.78 20.17
N SER A 674 47.30 -21.86 21.39
CA SER A 674 48.08 -22.16 22.60
C SER A 674 48.68 -23.57 22.55
N THR A 675 48.04 -24.49 21.82
CA THR A 675 48.43 -25.90 21.71
C THR A 675 49.51 -26.20 20.65
N TYR A 676 49.63 -25.42 19.57
CA TYR A 676 50.41 -25.79 18.37
C TYR A 676 51.61 -24.87 18.07
N THR A 677 52.67 -25.41 17.46
CA THR A 677 53.85 -24.63 17.08
C THR A 677 53.47 -23.50 16.14
N LYS A 678 54.07 -22.31 16.34
CA LYS A 678 53.72 -21.08 15.61
C LYS A 678 53.78 -21.27 14.10
N GLU A 679 54.77 -22.01 13.60
CA GLU A 679 54.91 -22.28 12.16
C GLU A 679 53.75 -23.12 11.61
N SER A 680 53.38 -24.22 12.28
CA SER A 680 52.26 -25.06 11.83
C SER A 680 50.90 -24.34 11.93
N PHE A 681 50.71 -23.52 12.96
CA PHE A 681 49.48 -22.75 13.11
C PHE A 681 49.38 -21.59 12.10
N THR A 682 50.49 -20.94 11.73
CA THR A 682 50.49 -19.97 10.63
C THR A 682 50.07 -20.61 9.30
N LYS A 683 50.59 -21.80 8.96
CA LYS A 683 50.18 -22.54 7.76
C LYS A 683 48.68 -22.87 7.74
N LEU A 684 48.11 -23.23 8.89
CA LEU A 684 46.66 -23.40 9.04
C LEU A 684 45.90 -22.09 8.77
N GLN A 685 46.34 -20.96 9.33
CA GLN A 685 45.68 -19.66 9.14
C GLN A 685 45.73 -19.20 7.68
N ASP A 686 46.88 -19.35 6.99
CA ASP A 686 47.02 -19.01 5.58
C ASP A 686 46.06 -19.84 4.70
N ALA A 687 45.99 -21.15 4.95
CA ALA A 687 45.05 -22.06 4.27
C ALA A 687 43.58 -21.76 4.61
N LEU A 688 43.28 -21.35 5.85
CA LEU A 688 41.94 -20.98 6.31
C LEU A 688 41.45 -19.67 5.69
N VAL A 689 42.35 -18.71 5.45
CA VAL A 689 42.06 -17.49 4.69
C VAL A 689 41.77 -17.83 3.24
N ALA A 690 42.62 -18.62 2.57
CA ALA A 690 42.40 -19.04 1.18
C ALA A 690 41.09 -19.83 1.01
N ALA A 691 40.77 -20.72 1.96
CA ALA A 691 39.51 -21.47 1.98
C ALA A 691 38.28 -20.55 2.13
N LYS A 692 38.35 -19.53 3.00
CA LYS A 692 37.29 -18.51 3.14
C LYS A 692 37.15 -17.65 1.86
N THR A 693 38.25 -17.36 1.15
CA THR A 693 38.19 -16.70 -0.16
C THR A 693 37.44 -17.55 -1.20
N VAL A 694 37.70 -18.85 -1.28
CA VAL A 694 37.02 -19.75 -2.23
C VAL A 694 35.56 -20.00 -1.85
N LEU A 695 35.25 -20.12 -0.54
CA LEU A 695 33.87 -20.17 -0.05
C LEU A 695 33.05 -18.98 -0.57
N ASN A 696 33.63 -17.78 -0.48
CA ASN A 696 32.99 -16.52 -0.87
C ASN A 696 33.13 -16.16 -2.36
N LYS A 697 33.79 -16.99 -3.18
CA LYS A 697 33.97 -16.75 -4.62
C LYS A 697 32.73 -17.22 -5.40
N ASN A 698 31.98 -16.31 -6.02
CA ASN A 698 30.75 -16.63 -6.75
C ASN A 698 30.99 -17.58 -7.94
N ASP A 699 32.11 -17.41 -8.66
CA ASP A 699 32.54 -18.22 -9.80
C ASP A 699 33.50 -19.36 -9.40
N ALA A 700 33.40 -19.86 -8.16
CA ALA A 700 34.22 -20.98 -7.70
C ALA A 700 33.88 -22.26 -8.48
N THR A 701 34.89 -22.87 -9.11
CA THR A 701 34.78 -24.16 -9.78
C THR A 701 34.84 -25.33 -8.79
N ASN A 702 34.39 -26.52 -9.20
CA ASN A 702 34.58 -27.76 -8.43
C ASN A 702 36.06 -27.94 -8.04
N GLN A 703 36.99 -27.59 -8.94
CA GLN A 703 38.42 -27.65 -8.69
C GLN A 703 38.90 -26.62 -7.67
N ASP A 704 38.37 -25.39 -7.66
CA ASP A 704 38.71 -24.38 -6.65
C ASP A 704 38.32 -24.89 -5.25
N VAL A 705 37.10 -25.41 -5.11
CA VAL A 705 36.54 -25.89 -3.83
C VAL A 705 37.26 -27.15 -3.35
N GLU A 706 37.54 -28.12 -4.23
CA GLU A 706 38.37 -29.29 -3.90
C GLU A 706 39.78 -28.87 -3.46
N THR A 707 40.41 -27.95 -4.19
CA THR A 707 41.78 -27.47 -3.86
C THR A 707 41.79 -26.76 -2.52
N ALA A 708 40.81 -25.89 -2.25
CA ALA A 708 40.66 -25.21 -0.97
C ALA A 708 40.43 -26.18 0.20
N TYR A 709 39.55 -27.18 0.01
CA TYR A 709 39.26 -28.20 1.02
C TYR A 709 40.50 -29.05 1.33
N ASN A 710 41.17 -29.56 0.29
CA ASN A 710 42.36 -30.38 0.46
C ASN A 710 43.52 -29.59 1.09
N THR A 711 43.74 -28.33 0.68
CA THR A 711 44.79 -27.46 1.27
C THR A 711 44.52 -27.16 2.74
N LEU A 712 43.28 -26.81 3.10
CA LEU A 712 42.90 -26.56 4.50
C LEU A 712 42.98 -27.83 5.35
N LYS A 713 42.62 -28.98 4.78
CA LYS A 713 42.70 -30.27 5.45
C LYS A 713 44.15 -30.69 5.68
N GLU A 714 45.02 -30.56 4.68
CA GLU A 714 46.44 -30.84 4.83
C GLU A 714 47.10 -29.92 5.87
N ALA A 715 46.80 -28.61 5.86
CA ALA A 715 47.33 -27.68 6.86
C ALA A 715 46.85 -27.98 8.29
N LYS A 716 45.64 -28.53 8.45
CA LYS A 716 45.10 -29.05 9.72
C LYS A 716 45.80 -30.35 10.14
N ASP A 717 45.98 -31.30 9.22
CA ASP A 717 46.60 -32.59 9.49
C ASP A 717 48.12 -32.46 9.75
N GLN A 718 48.77 -31.38 9.27
CA GLN A 718 50.17 -31.02 9.57
C GLN A 718 50.37 -30.21 10.87
N LEU A 719 49.35 -30.05 11.72
CA LEU A 719 49.48 -29.32 13.00
C LEU A 719 50.43 -30.02 13.99
N VAL A 720 51.55 -29.37 14.33
CA VAL A 720 52.56 -29.89 15.27
C VAL A 720 52.30 -29.31 16.66
N LYS A 721 52.06 -30.15 17.67
CA LYS A 721 51.86 -29.70 19.06
C LYS A 721 53.15 -29.15 19.67
N LYS A 722 53.05 -28.17 20.56
CA LYS A 722 54.19 -27.68 21.36
C LYS A 722 54.67 -28.81 22.28
N GLU A 723 55.97 -29.04 22.37
CA GLU A 723 56.52 -30.06 23.27
C GLU A 723 56.27 -29.69 24.74
N THR A 724 55.52 -30.53 25.45
CA THR A 724 55.39 -30.43 26.91
C THR A 724 56.60 -31.07 27.58
N ASN A 725 57.57 -30.25 27.98
CA ASN A 725 58.67 -30.66 28.85
C ASN A 725 58.14 -31.13 30.21
N GLN A 726 57.87 -32.43 30.34
CA GLN A 726 57.57 -33.03 31.63
C GLN A 726 58.82 -33.04 32.52
N SER A 727 58.64 -32.66 33.78
CA SER A 727 59.69 -32.58 34.79
C SER A 727 60.31 -33.96 35.08
N VAL A 728 61.61 -34.10 34.87
CA VAL A 728 62.39 -35.20 35.46
C VAL A 728 62.85 -34.80 36.86
N SER A 729 62.67 -35.71 37.81
CA SER A 729 62.93 -35.52 39.25
C SER A 729 64.38 -35.14 39.57
N SER A 730 64.56 -34.25 40.55
CA SER A 730 65.81 -34.09 41.29
C SER A 730 65.56 -33.99 42.81
N THR A 731 65.70 -35.10 43.51
CA THR A 731 65.87 -35.11 44.97
C THR A 731 67.33 -34.83 45.33
N THR A 732 67.52 -33.86 46.22
CA THR A 732 68.69 -33.59 47.07
C THR A 732 69.94 -34.49 46.92
N ASP A 733 71.11 -33.85 46.77
CA ASP A 733 71.94 -33.67 47.97
C ASP A 733 72.81 -32.40 47.93
N LYS A 734 73.51 -32.15 49.03
CA LYS A 734 74.46 -31.08 49.32
C LYS A 734 75.80 -31.34 48.58
N LYS A 735 76.83 -30.48 48.57
CA LYS A 735 77.20 -29.35 49.46
C LYS A 735 78.32 -28.52 48.79
N ASP A 736 78.55 -27.29 49.27
CA ASP A 736 79.84 -26.54 49.25
C ASP A 736 80.54 -26.24 47.89
N ASN A 737 81.23 -25.11 47.67
CA ASN A 737 81.33 -23.84 48.39
C ASN A 737 82.06 -22.80 47.49
N THR A 738 81.83 -21.48 47.70
CA THR A 738 82.65 -20.33 47.21
C THR A 738 82.88 -20.17 45.68
N SER A 739 83.22 -19.00 45.12
CA SER A 739 82.99 -17.58 45.47
C SER A 739 83.56 -16.69 44.35
N SER A 740 82.93 -15.54 44.07
CA SER A 740 83.58 -14.30 43.55
C SER A 740 84.28 -14.32 42.16
N THR A 741 84.34 -13.26 41.34
CA THR A 741 83.75 -11.89 41.35
C THR A 741 84.08 -11.19 40.01
N ASN A 742 83.28 -10.16 39.63
CA ASN A 742 83.72 -8.95 38.88
C ASN A 742 84.25 -9.14 37.42
N LYS A 743 84.21 -8.15 36.51
CA LYS A 743 83.46 -6.87 36.43
C LYS A 743 83.38 -6.38 34.98
N LYS A 744 82.25 -5.73 34.65
CA LYS A 744 82.09 -4.46 33.91
C LYS A 744 83.04 -4.07 32.75
N ASP A 745 82.39 -3.81 31.61
CA ASP A 745 82.49 -2.62 30.72
C ASP A 745 83.81 -2.41 29.91
N ASN A 746 83.83 -1.75 28.73
CA ASN A 746 82.78 -1.02 28.00
C ASN A 746 83.03 -0.98 26.46
N SER A 747 81.96 -0.66 25.68
CA SER A 747 81.89 0.15 24.43
C SER A 747 83.06 0.14 23.40
N THR A 748 82.88 0.14 22.07
CA THR A 748 81.78 0.51 21.13
C THR A 748 82.19 0.06 19.70
N SER A 749 81.46 0.16 18.57
CA SER A 749 80.11 0.62 18.15
C SER A 749 79.74 -0.12 16.81
N SER A 750 78.87 0.26 15.86
CA SER A 750 77.97 1.42 15.61
C SER A 750 76.98 1.14 14.47
N LYS A 751 75.68 1.43 14.71
CA LYS A 751 74.60 1.70 13.70
C LYS A 751 74.17 0.49 12.83
N VAL A 752 72.91 0.39 12.37
CA VAL A 752 71.83 1.40 12.16
C VAL A 752 70.51 0.99 12.88
N LYS A 753 69.54 1.92 13.02
CA LYS A 753 68.16 1.72 13.52
C LYS A 753 67.18 1.39 12.34
N THR A 754 65.86 1.21 12.41
CA THR A 754 64.73 1.39 13.38
C THR A 754 63.71 0.25 13.16
N GLY A 755 62.75 -0.09 14.04
CA GLY A 755 62.41 0.44 15.36
C GLY A 755 60.92 0.80 15.49
N ASP A 756 60.14 -0.07 16.12
CA ASP A 756 58.75 0.13 16.60
C ASP A 756 58.52 -0.84 17.78
N ASP A 757 57.79 -0.40 18.82
CA ASP A 757 57.51 -1.20 20.02
C ASP A 757 56.08 -0.95 20.56
N THR A 758 55.46 -2.01 21.10
CA THR A 758 54.07 -2.03 21.57
C THR A 758 53.84 -1.32 22.91
N PRO A 759 52.56 -1.13 23.30
CA PRO A 759 52.12 -1.89 24.48
C PRO A 759 50.76 -2.60 24.32
N LEU A 760 50.53 -3.58 25.21
CA LEU A 760 49.25 -4.29 25.38
C LEU A 760 48.14 -3.36 25.89
N LEU A 761 46.88 -3.73 25.61
CA LEU A 761 45.79 -3.61 26.59
C LEU A 761 44.75 -4.72 26.36
N ALA A 762 44.02 -5.08 27.43
CA ALA A 762 43.11 -6.23 27.45
C ALA A 762 41.69 -5.88 26.99
N LEU A 763 40.93 -6.91 26.61
CA LEU A 763 39.54 -6.79 26.17
C LEU A 763 38.60 -7.04 27.36
N GLU A 764 37.91 -6.00 27.83
CA GLU A 764 36.78 -6.12 28.77
C GLU A 764 35.45 -5.76 28.10
N ILE A 765 34.40 -6.50 28.46
CA ILE A 765 33.04 -6.34 27.92
C ILE A 765 32.27 -5.42 28.87
N ALA A 766 31.81 -4.27 28.37
CA ALA A 766 30.98 -3.33 29.12
C ALA A 766 29.72 -2.93 28.34
N SER A 767 28.56 -3.38 28.82
CA SER A 767 27.26 -2.93 28.35
C SER A 767 26.81 -1.67 29.11
N THR A 768 26.48 -0.58 28.41
CA THR A 768 25.88 0.61 29.04
C THR A 768 24.73 1.19 28.23
N MET A 769 23.53 1.19 28.82
CA MET A 769 22.52 2.20 28.49
C MET A 769 23.05 3.60 28.83
N SER A 770 22.51 4.65 28.21
CA SER A 770 22.66 6.02 28.72
C SER A 770 21.42 6.86 28.42
N ILE A 771 20.57 7.00 29.43
CA ILE A 771 19.66 8.12 29.56
C ILE A 771 20.51 9.35 29.92
N ILE A 772 20.25 10.51 29.32
CA ILE A 772 20.54 11.82 29.91
C ILE A 772 19.52 12.83 29.38
N ALA A 773 19.07 13.74 30.26
CA ALA A 773 18.05 14.73 29.94
C ALA A 773 18.62 16.16 29.90
N GLY A 774 17.99 17.01 29.08
CA GLY A 774 17.83 18.46 29.28
C GLY A 774 19.05 19.30 29.66
N ALA A 775 19.61 20.01 28.66
CA ALA A 775 20.36 21.25 28.89
C ALA A 775 19.82 22.37 27.98
N ILE A 776 19.24 23.41 28.58
CA ILE A 776 18.69 24.57 27.85
C ILE A 776 19.85 25.53 27.52
N ILE A 777 20.00 25.91 26.24
CA ILE A 777 20.88 27.00 25.82
C ILE A 777 20.06 28.06 25.07
N VAL A 778 19.94 29.24 25.69
CA VAL A 778 19.29 30.43 25.09
C VAL A 778 20.31 31.22 24.28
N ILE A 779 20.11 31.35 22.97
CA ILE A 779 20.92 32.23 22.12
C ILE A 779 20.18 33.56 21.91
N LYS A 780 20.75 34.64 22.47
CA LYS A 780 20.37 36.02 22.14
C LYS A 780 21.01 36.44 20.82
N THR A 781 20.19 36.85 19.85
CA THR A 781 20.65 37.73 18.76
C THR A 781 20.34 39.19 19.11
N LYS A 782 21.30 40.10 18.88
CA LYS A 782 21.18 41.53 19.21
C LYS A 782 20.68 42.34 18.03
N LYS A 783 19.91 43.40 18.32
CA LYS A 783 19.69 44.53 17.40
C LYS A 783 21.01 45.20 16.97
N LYS A 784 21.05 45.60 15.70
CA LYS A 784 21.57 46.85 15.13
C LYS A 784 20.68 47.15 13.90
N GLU A 785 20.15 48.34 13.60
CA GLU A 785 20.73 49.71 13.60
C GLU A 785 21.88 49.79 12.58
N ASN A 786 21.61 49.97 11.28
CA ASN A 786 20.78 51.04 10.67
C ASN A 786 20.03 50.60 9.41
#